data_AF-A0A2U8GSJ3-F1
#
_entry.id   AF-A0A2U8GSJ3-F1
#
_cell.length_a   1.000
_cell.length_b   1.000
_cell.length_c   1.000
_cell.angle_alpha   90.00
_cell.angle_beta   90.00
_cell.angle_gamma   90.00
#
_symmetry.space_group_name_H-M   'P 1'
#
loop_
_entity.id
_entity.type
_entity.pdbx_description
1 polymer ?
#
loop_
_entity_poly.entity_id
_entity_poly.type
_entity_poly.pdbx_seq_one_letter_code
_entity_poly.pdbx_strand_id
1 'polypeptide(L)'
;MTNTTHLPAGPHTRLTIISAASALGAPHPGPAAAAQSLRSNGLTERLSNAGIKAEWADVVRPTQPAADTKDMTARLEASAAFARRLADRLATLDPDAFPLILGGDHAIAAGTWRGIGRRAGGAPGLIWIDAHLDSHTAESTHSGNIHGMPLAALLGEGDRSLVGIPGPRLDPARVCVIGARAWETEEHERLTRLGVRIFDMNEVRERGLPAVFCDALTIVRSNGSQPGFGLSLDVDALDPLAVPAVTCPAAEGIDPRALADVLLTLRTCGDFIAMEITEYRPDLDTDRRSADWVAELACAALGPGSYWLREKERHFGASNYAPLPVVFHRGEGVWLWDVEGRRYLDMMSAYSAVSFGHGHPRLLRALEDQARRLALTSRAFSNDRLPLLLERMCGLFGFERALPVNTGLEAVETALKAARKWAYTVKGVAADKAEIIACDGNFHGRSITIVGLSASEQYRDGFGPFPPGLRRIPFGDAAALEAAITPETAAFLVEPIQGEGGIIVPPAGYLARCAEICRQHRVLLIADEVQTGLGRTGRLLACDHDGVRPDGLILGKALGGGLLPVSAFLADREVMDVFHPGDHGSTFGGNPLGAAVALEVLALLIEHSPWERAERLGERLRSRLEAARLPCVREIRGRGLLIGIAIDPDIASAASVAETLLARGIATRDTTGNVIRLAPPLIIDEATLDDSADTVIDTLAALGG
;
A
#
# COMPACT_ATOMS: atom_id res chain seq x y z
N MET A 1 -22.30 22.85 24.43
CA MET A 1 -22.42 22.89 22.96
C MET A 1 -21.53 21.79 22.43
N THR A 2 -22.09 20.63 22.08
CA THR A 2 -21.34 19.54 21.46
C THR A 2 -20.90 20.03 20.10
N ASN A 3 -19.63 20.43 20.00
CA ASN A 3 -19.00 20.75 18.73
C ASN A 3 -18.86 19.43 17.97
N THR A 4 -19.96 18.94 17.38
CA THR A 4 -19.91 17.87 16.38
C THR A 4 -19.27 18.49 15.16
N THR A 5 -17.94 18.60 15.16
CA THR A 5 -17.18 18.77 13.93
C THR A 5 -17.63 17.67 13.01
N HIS A 6 -18.48 18.03 12.05
CA HIS A 6 -18.99 17.10 11.07
C HIS A 6 -17.76 16.57 10.34
N LEU A 7 -17.55 15.25 10.41
CA LEU A 7 -16.60 14.58 9.54
C LEU A 7 -16.95 15.02 8.12
N PRO A 8 -15.96 15.44 7.35
CA PRO A 8 -16.33 16.04 6.09
C PRO A 8 -16.93 14.88 5.20
N ALA A 9 -17.72 15.20 4.19
CA ALA A 9 -18.37 14.24 3.30
C ALA A 9 -17.51 13.84 2.07
N GLY A 10 -17.05 12.57 1.98
CA GLY A 10 -16.35 12.00 0.80
C GLY A 10 -16.94 12.36 -0.59
N PRO A 11 -16.16 12.25 -1.68
CA PRO A 11 -16.52 12.79 -3.00
C PRO A 11 -17.82 12.22 -3.59
N HIS A 12 -18.27 11.07 -3.07
CA HIS A 12 -19.52 10.41 -3.47
C HIS A 12 -20.33 9.95 -2.26
N THR A 13 -20.53 10.81 -1.25
CA THR A 13 -21.25 10.44 -0.01
C THR A 13 -22.67 9.92 -0.20
N ARG A 14 -23.27 10.13 -1.37
CA ARG A 14 -24.59 9.61 -1.74
C ARG A 14 -24.50 8.91 -3.09
N LEU A 15 -23.83 7.75 -3.11
CA LEU A 15 -23.82 6.89 -4.29
C LEU A 15 -25.20 6.26 -4.47
N THR A 16 -25.83 6.45 -5.63
CA THR A 16 -27.07 5.75 -6.01
C THR A 16 -26.77 4.72 -7.07
N ILE A 17 -26.99 3.45 -6.76
CA ILE A 17 -26.83 2.32 -7.67
C ILE A 17 -28.13 2.13 -8.45
N ILE A 18 -28.05 2.21 -9.78
CA ILE A 18 -29.17 1.97 -10.70
C ILE A 18 -28.99 0.61 -11.38
N SER A 19 -29.91 -0.31 -11.12
CA SER A 19 -29.92 -1.61 -11.76
C SER A 19 -30.61 -1.54 -13.12
N ALA A 20 -29.84 -1.72 -14.20
CA ALA A 20 -30.35 -1.82 -15.56
C ALA A 20 -30.48 -3.30 -15.97
N ALA A 21 -31.66 -3.89 -15.74
CA ALA A 21 -31.88 -5.33 -15.96
C ALA A 21 -32.34 -5.61 -17.41
N SER A 22 -31.49 -5.29 -18.39
CA SER A 22 -31.74 -5.50 -19.83
C SER A 22 -30.73 -6.44 -20.46
N ALA A 23 -31.15 -7.11 -21.52
CA ALA A 23 -30.31 -7.91 -22.42
C ALA A 23 -31.01 -7.97 -23.79
N LEU A 24 -31.57 -6.84 -24.23
CA LEU A 24 -32.38 -6.75 -25.45
C LEU A 24 -31.52 -6.56 -26.71
N GLY A 25 -30.30 -6.07 -26.54
CA GLY A 25 -29.37 -5.77 -27.62
C GLY A 25 -28.48 -6.94 -28.03
N ALA A 26 -28.31 -7.95 -27.17
CA ALA A 26 -27.57 -9.17 -27.45
C ALA A 26 -28.43 -10.44 -27.23
N PRO A 27 -28.11 -11.59 -27.85
CA PRO A 27 -28.84 -12.85 -27.64
C PRO A 27 -28.57 -13.50 -26.27
N HIS A 28 -27.81 -12.83 -25.41
CA HIS A 28 -27.31 -13.35 -24.15
C HIS A 28 -28.06 -12.74 -22.96
N PRO A 29 -28.92 -13.51 -22.24
CA PRO A 29 -29.78 -12.93 -21.20
C PRO A 29 -29.06 -12.63 -19.87
N GLY A 30 -27.84 -13.15 -19.69
CA GLY A 30 -27.10 -13.06 -18.43
C GLY A 30 -26.86 -11.65 -17.89
N PRO A 31 -26.51 -10.63 -18.71
CA PRO A 31 -26.23 -9.28 -18.21
C PRO A 31 -27.44 -8.62 -17.51
N ALA A 32 -28.67 -9.06 -17.83
CA ALA A 32 -29.87 -8.58 -17.15
C ALA A 32 -29.91 -8.95 -15.65
N ALA A 33 -29.18 -9.99 -15.23
CA ALA A 33 -29.09 -10.43 -13.84
C ALA A 33 -27.86 -9.87 -13.09
N ALA A 34 -26.95 -9.18 -13.78
CA ALA A 34 -25.66 -8.73 -13.26
C ALA A 34 -25.79 -7.92 -11.96
N ALA A 35 -26.57 -6.84 -11.96
CA ALA A 35 -26.74 -5.98 -10.80
C ALA A 35 -27.30 -6.72 -9.58
N GLN A 36 -28.25 -7.64 -9.80
CA GLN A 36 -28.81 -8.44 -8.71
C GLN A 36 -27.79 -9.46 -8.17
N SER A 37 -27.00 -10.09 -9.05
CA SER A 37 -25.90 -10.97 -8.63
C SER A 37 -24.85 -10.22 -7.81
N LEU A 38 -24.38 -9.05 -8.28
CA LEU A 38 -23.42 -8.21 -7.55
C LEU A 38 -23.97 -7.81 -6.17
N ARG A 39 -25.25 -7.46 -6.09
CA ARG A 39 -25.93 -7.17 -4.81
C ARG A 39 -25.88 -8.37 -3.86
N SER A 40 -26.24 -9.56 -4.35
CA SER A 40 -26.22 -10.81 -3.58
C SER A 40 -24.82 -11.27 -3.19
N ASN A 41 -23.80 -10.90 -3.98
CA ASN A 41 -22.39 -11.18 -3.71
C ASN A 41 -21.71 -10.11 -2.85
N GLY A 42 -22.48 -9.24 -2.17
CA GLY A 42 -21.94 -8.35 -1.15
C GLY A 42 -21.34 -7.04 -1.66
N LEU A 43 -21.65 -6.59 -2.88
CA LEU A 43 -21.16 -5.29 -3.40
C LEU A 43 -21.42 -4.13 -2.43
N THR A 44 -22.60 -4.08 -1.81
CA THR A 44 -22.95 -3.02 -0.84
C THR A 44 -22.01 -3.04 0.37
N GLU A 45 -21.66 -4.23 0.87
CA GLU A 45 -20.76 -4.40 2.00
C GLU A 45 -19.33 -4.02 1.61
N ARG A 46 -18.87 -4.41 0.40
CA ARG A 46 -17.56 -4.03 -0.13
C ARG A 46 -17.43 -2.51 -0.25
N LEU A 47 -18.42 -1.84 -0.86
CA LEU A 47 -18.47 -0.38 -0.95
C LEU A 47 -18.44 0.27 0.44
N SER A 48 -19.25 -0.24 1.39
CA SER A 48 -19.28 0.25 2.77
C SER A 48 -17.93 0.09 3.48
N ASN A 49 -17.26 -1.06 3.31
CA ASN A 49 -15.94 -1.33 3.88
C ASN A 49 -14.85 -0.44 3.25
N ALA A 50 -15.02 -0.04 1.99
CA ALA A 50 -14.21 0.98 1.32
C ALA A 50 -14.56 2.42 1.75
N GLY A 51 -15.51 2.61 2.67
CA GLY A 51 -15.94 3.93 3.15
C GLY A 51 -16.97 4.64 2.26
N ILE A 52 -17.57 3.94 1.30
CA ILE A 52 -18.55 4.45 0.35
C ILE A 52 -19.96 4.12 0.83
N LYS A 53 -20.81 5.14 0.94
CA LYS A 53 -22.24 4.95 1.28
C LYS A 53 -23.04 4.84 -0.01
N ALA A 54 -23.64 3.67 -0.22
CA ALA A 54 -24.39 3.34 -1.42
C ALA A 54 -25.83 2.95 -1.13
N GLU A 55 -26.75 3.46 -1.94
CA GLU A 55 -28.18 3.15 -1.89
C GLU A 55 -28.63 2.56 -3.23
N TRP A 56 -29.46 1.52 -3.20
CA TRP A 56 -30.01 0.92 -4.41
C TRP A 56 -31.32 1.58 -4.81
N ALA A 57 -31.39 2.08 -6.03
CA ALA A 57 -32.63 2.55 -6.65
C ALA A 57 -33.50 1.37 -7.13
N ASP A 58 -34.74 1.68 -7.51
CA ASP A 58 -35.64 0.73 -8.17
C ASP A 58 -35.03 0.21 -9.48
N VAL A 59 -35.22 -1.08 -9.74
CA VAL A 59 -34.70 -1.76 -10.93
C VAL A 59 -35.43 -1.29 -12.18
N VAL A 60 -34.69 -0.85 -13.19
CA VAL A 60 -35.23 -0.58 -14.52
C VAL A 60 -35.25 -1.90 -15.30
N ARG A 61 -36.45 -2.37 -15.65
CA ARG A 61 -36.67 -3.62 -16.40
C ARG A 61 -37.37 -3.36 -17.74
N PRO A 62 -37.14 -4.14 -18.80
CA PRO A 62 -37.96 -4.11 -20.01
C PRO A 62 -39.45 -4.22 -19.69
N THR A 63 -40.28 -3.47 -20.41
CA THR A 63 -41.75 -3.56 -20.31
C THR A 63 -42.32 -4.74 -21.09
N GLN A 64 -41.52 -5.29 -22.01
CA GLN A 64 -41.83 -6.46 -22.80
C GLN A 64 -40.60 -7.39 -22.80
N PRO A 65 -40.77 -8.71 -22.85
CA PRO A 65 -39.65 -9.63 -23.01
C PRO A 65 -38.92 -9.38 -24.34
N ALA A 66 -37.67 -9.84 -24.45
CA ALA A 66 -36.95 -9.83 -25.72
C ALA A 66 -37.82 -10.46 -26.81
N ALA A 67 -38.07 -9.72 -27.89
CA ALA A 67 -38.88 -10.23 -28.97
C ALA A 67 -38.12 -11.37 -29.65
N ASP A 68 -38.72 -12.57 -29.72
CA ASP A 68 -38.21 -13.71 -30.50
C ASP A 68 -38.48 -13.48 -32.00
N THR A 69 -38.02 -12.33 -32.49
CA THR A 69 -38.20 -11.85 -33.86
C THR A 69 -36.84 -11.56 -34.47
N LYS A 70 -36.66 -11.94 -35.73
CA LYS A 70 -35.49 -11.54 -36.52
C LYS A 70 -35.61 -10.10 -37.04
N ASP A 71 -36.74 -9.44 -36.82
CA ASP A 71 -36.97 -8.06 -37.23
C ASP A 71 -36.12 -7.08 -36.41
N MET A 72 -35.09 -6.53 -37.06
CA MET A 72 -34.20 -5.52 -36.50
C MET A 72 -34.95 -4.28 -36.02
N THR A 73 -35.98 -3.83 -36.74
CA THR A 73 -36.73 -2.61 -36.40
C THR A 73 -37.45 -2.78 -35.07
N ALA A 74 -38.14 -3.92 -34.88
CA ALA A 74 -38.82 -4.23 -33.63
C ALA A 74 -37.85 -4.36 -32.44
N ARG A 75 -36.68 -4.97 -32.65
CA ARG A 75 -35.63 -5.11 -31.62
C ARG A 75 -35.01 -3.77 -31.24
N LEU A 76 -34.76 -2.90 -32.21
CA LEU A 76 -34.28 -1.53 -32.01
C LEU A 76 -35.28 -0.70 -31.21
N GLU A 77 -36.57 -0.74 -31.57
CA GLU A 77 -37.60 -0.03 -30.81
C GLU A 77 -37.76 -0.54 -29.37
N ALA A 78 -37.66 -1.85 -29.14
CA ALA A 78 -37.69 -2.42 -27.80
C ALA A 78 -36.48 -1.93 -26.95
N SER A 79 -35.29 -1.96 -27.54
CA SER A 79 -34.05 -1.47 -26.89
C SER A 79 -34.13 0.03 -26.62
N ALA A 80 -34.59 0.82 -27.59
CA ALA A 80 -34.81 2.26 -27.45
C ALA A 80 -35.87 2.60 -26.39
N ALA A 81 -36.95 1.82 -26.29
CA ALA A 81 -37.98 2.01 -25.27
C ALA A 81 -37.44 1.77 -23.85
N PHE A 82 -36.59 0.75 -23.68
CA PHE A 82 -35.87 0.53 -22.42
C PHE A 82 -34.92 1.70 -22.13
N ALA A 83 -34.10 2.08 -23.10
CA ALA A 83 -33.12 3.15 -22.96
C ALA A 83 -33.75 4.52 -22.65
N ARG A 84 -34.91 4.86 -23.23
CA ARG A 84 -35.70 6.06 -22.88
C ARG A 84 -36.10 6.08 -21.40
N ARG A 85 -36.56 4.94 -20.87
CA ARG A 85 -36.96 4.83 -19.46
C ARG A 85 -35.76 4.92 -18.51
N LEU A 86 -34.63 4.32 -18.89
CA LEU A 86 -33.39 4.47 -18.15
C LEU A 86 -32.93 5.94 -18.14
N ALA A 87 -32.96 6.60 -19.31
CA ALA A 87 -32.62 8.01 -19.44
C ALA A 87 -33.51 8.92 -18.56
N ASP A 88 -34.82 8.69 -18.57
CA ASP A 88 -35.77 9.42 -17.72
C ASP A 88 -35.49 9.20 -16.23
N ARG A 89 -35.21 7.95 -15.82
CA ARG A 89 -34.88 7.65 -14.43
C ARG A 89 -33.63 8.41 -13.99
N LEU A 90 -32.56 8.37 -14.78
CA LEU A 90 -31.29 9.05 -14.48
C LEU A 90 -31.45 10.57 -14.45
N ALA A 91 -32.23 11.13 -15.38
CA ALA A 91 -32.51 12.57 -15.44
C ALA A 91 -33.23 13.10 -14.19
N THR A 92 -33.97 12.24 -13.47
CA THR A 92 -34.75 12.60 -12.26
C THR A 92 -34.06 12.30 -10.92
N LEU A 93 -32.83 11.78 -10.92
CA LEU A 93 -32.12 11.51 -9.67
C LEU A 93 -31.89 12.81 -8.87
N ASP A 94 -31.74 12.70 -7.55
CA ASP A 94 -31.34 13.80 -6.66
C ASP A 94 -30.04 14.44 -7.20
N PRO A 95 -29.93 15.77 -7.42
CA PRO A 95 -28.72 16.42 -7.94
C PRO A 95 -27.43 16.08 -7.20
N ASP A 96 -27.51 15.76 -5.90
CA ASP A 96 -26.35 15.42 -5.07
C ASP A 96 -25.97 13.93 -5.12
N ALA A 97 -26.76 13.11 -5.81
CA ALA A 97 -26.48 11.69 -5.98
C ALA A 97 -25.45 11.43 -7.08
N PHE A 98 -24.45 10.59 -6.80
CA PHE A 98 -23.59 10.05 -7.85
C PHE A 98 -24.23 8.77 -8.43
N PRO A 99 -24.56 8.73 -9.73
CA PRO A 99 -25.15 7.56 -10.37
C PRO A 99 -24.08 6.51 -10.74
N LEU A 100 -24.22 5.30 -10.19
CA LEU A 100 -23.52 4.09 -10.64
C LEU A 100 -24.52 3.16 -11.31
N ILE A 101 -24.41 2.99 -12.63
CA ILE A 101 -25.30 2.13 -13.41
C ILE A 101 -24.64 0.75 -13.51
N LEU A 102 -25.39 -0.30 -13.14
CA LEU A 102 -24.90 -1.68 -13.17
C LEU A 102 -25.81 -2.60 -13.97
N GLY A 103 -25.17 -3.50 -14.73
CA GLY A 103 -25.82 -4.53 -15.52
C GLY A 103 -26.24 -4.05 -16.89
N GLY A 104 -26.97 -4.88 -17.63
CA GLY A 104 -27.28 -4.58 -19.02
C GLY A 104 -26.24 -5.13 -19.97
N ASP A 105 -26.67 -5.45 -21.19
CA ASP A 105 -25.76 -5.42 -22.34
C ASP A 105 -25.40 -3.97 -22.68
N HIS A 106 -24.35 -3.73 -23.46
CA HIS A 106 -23.84 -2.37 -23.64
C HIS A 106 -24.81 -1.44 -24.38
N ALA A 107 -25.87 -1.99 -25.01
CA ALA A 107 -26.98 -1.23 -25.59
C ALA A 107 -27.63 -0.24 -24.60
N ILE A 108 -27.57 -0.50 -23.29
CA ILE A 108 -28.12 0.41 -22.28
C ILE A 108 -27.40 1.76 -22.23
N ALA A 109 -26.16 1.84 -22.70
CA ALA A 109 -25.33 3.05 -22.68
C ALA A 109 -26.01 4.22 -23.40
N ALA A 110 -26.76 3.94 -24.47
CA ALA A 110 -27.55 4.95 -25.16
C ALA A 110 -28.56 5.64 -24.22
N GLY A 111 -29.19 4.89 -23.31
CA GLY A 111 -30.08 5.43 -22.29
C GLY A 111 -29.31 6.13 -21.16
N THR A 112 -28.22 5.50 -20.72
CA THR A 112 -27.38 6.02 -19.64
C THR A 112 -26.86 7.41 -19.95
N TRP A 113 -26.11 7.56 -21.03
CA TRP A 113 -25.40 8.81 -21.31
C TRP A 113 -26.32 9.93 -21.80
N ARG A 114 -27.46 9.61 -22.42
CA ARG A 114 -28.53 10.59 -22.69
C ARG A 114 -29.18 11.10 -21.41
N GLY A 115 -29.46 10.21 -20.46
CA GLY A 115 -30.02 10.54 -19.15
C GLY A 115 -29.06 11.39 -18.31
N ILE A 116 -27.79 10.99 -18.24
CA ILE A 116 -26.73 11.76 -17.57
C ILE A 116 -26.57 13.12 -18.23
N GLY A 117 -26.55 13.21 -19.56
CA GLY A 117 -26.44 14.50 -20.23
C GLY A 117 -27.63 15.43 -19.97
N ARG A 118 -28.86 14.89 -19.90
CA ARG A 118 -30.04 15.66 -19.48
C ARG A 118 -29.93 16.16 -18.05
N ARG A 119 -29.52 15.28 -17.13
CA ARG A 119 -29.31 15.60 -15.72
C ARG A 119 -28.29 16.71 -15.54
N ALA A 120 -27.19 16.64 -16.28
CA ALA A 120 -26.05 17.54 -16.15
C ALA A 120 -26.20 18.83 -16.99
N GLY A 121 -27.25 18.94 -17.81
CA GLY A 121 -27.55 20.13 -18.62
C GLY A 121 -26.72 20.26 -19.91
N GLY A 122 -26.01 19.21 -20.33
CA GLY A 122 -25.14 19.21 -21.50
C GLY A 122 -24.55 17.82 -21.77
N ALA A 123 -23.86 17.65 -22.91
CA ALA A 123 -23.17 16.39 -23.19
C ALA A 123 -21.90 16.28 -22.32
N PRO A 124 -21.76 15.23 -21.49
CA PRO A 124 -20.52 15.01 -20.78
C PRO A 124 -19.42 14.54 -21.74
N GLY A 125 -18.17 14.73 -21.37
CA GLY A 125 -17.09 13.93 -21.94
C GLY A 125 -17.25 12.47 -21.55
N LEU A 126 -16.74 11.53 -22.35
CA LEU A 126 -16.92 10.11 -22.08
C LEU A 126 -15.64 9.31 -22.35
N ILE A 127 -15.18 8.61 -21.31
CA ILE A 127 -14.21 7.52 -21.45
C ILE A 127 -15.01 6.25 -21.68
N TRP A 128 -14.80 5.61 -22.83
CA TRP A 128 -15.40 4.34 -23.22
C TRP A 128 -14.34 3.24 -23.11
N ILE A 129 -14.46 2.33 -22.15
CA ILE A 129 -13.50 1.23 -21.98
C ILE A 129 -14.17 -0.04 -22.47
N ASP A 130 -13.65 -0.59 -23.56
CA ASP A 130 -14.30 -1.66 -24.31
C ASP A 130 -13.28 -2.40 -25.20
N ALA A 131 -13.50 -3.69 -25.44
CA ALA A 131 -12.80 -4.47 -26.45
C ALA A 131 -13.24 -4.11 -27.87
N HIS A 132 -14.49 -3.69 -28.03
CA HIS A 132 -15.15 -3.32 -29.26
C HIS A 132 -15.30 -1.80 -29.38
N LEU A 133 -15.71 -1.34 -30.56
CA LEU A 133 -15.91 0.10 -30.81
C LEU A 133 -17.37 0.52 -30.61
N ASP A 134 -18.30 -0.44 -30.58
CA ASP A 134 -19.73 -0.25 -30.33
C ASP A 134 -20.37 0.85 -31.17
N SER A 135 -19.85 0.99 -32.39
CA SER A 135 -20.14 2.09 -33.27
C SER A 135 -20.71 1.63 -34.59
N HIS A 136 -21.37 0.46 -34.64
CA HIS A 136 -22.17 0.03 -35.79
C HIS A 136 -23.52 0.77 -35.92
N THR A 137 -24.11 0.72 -37.10
CA THR A 137 -25.55 1.01 -37.34
C THR A 137 -26.29 -0.29 -37.72
N ALA A 138 -27.61 -0.20 -37.88
CA ALA A 138 -28.43 -1.29 -38.42
C ALA A 138 -27.98 -1.75 -39.82
N GLU A 139 -27.36 -0.85 -40.61
CA GLU A 139 -26.87 -1.13 -41.96
C GLU A 139 -25.44 -1.68 -41.99
N SER A 140 -24.61 -1.35 -41.00
CA SER A 140 -23.20 -1.76 -40.98
C SER A 140 -22.92 -2.97 -40.09
N THR A 141 -23.86 -3.37 -39.23
CA THR A 141 -23.66 -4.50 -38.32
C THR A 141 -23.58 -5.83 -39.08
N HIS A 142 -22.60 -6.66 -38.73
CA HIS A 142 -22.50 -8.02 -39.28
C HIS A 142 -23.29 -9.05 -38.46
N SER A 143 -23.36 -8.87 -37.15
CA SER A 143 -24.05 -9.78 -36.23
C SER A 143 -25.55 -9.49 -36.13
N GLY A 144 -25.95 -8.25 -36.40
CA GLY A 144 -27.30 -7.78 -36.09
C GLY A 144 -27.54 -7.60 -34.59
N ASN A 145 -26.50 -7.53 -33.76
CA ASN A 145 -26.62 -7.25 -32.34
C ASN A 145 -26.60 -5.73 -32.10
N ILE A 146 -27.54 -5.25 -31.31
CA ILE A 146 -27.74 -3.81 -31.02
C ILE A 146 -26.76 -3.33 -29.95
N HIS A 147 -26.21 -4.23 -29.13
CA HIS A 147 -25.20 -3.85 -28.13
C HIS A 147 -23.95 -3.22 -28.75
N GLY A 148 -23.63 -3.51 -30.03
CA GLY A 148 -22.54 -2.85 -30.77
C GLY A 148 -22.92 -1.56 -31.51
N MET A 149 -24.10 -0.97 -31.23
CA MET A 149 -24.55 0.29 -31.84
C MET A 149 -24.60 1.54 -30.92
N PRO A 150 -24.46 1.47 -29.57
CA PRO A 150 -24.81 2.58 -28.69
C PRO A 150 -23.90 3.79 -28.87
N LEU A 151 -22.59 3.61 -29.14
CA LEU A 151 -21.67 4.73 -29.29
C LEU A 151 -21.99 5.55 -30.55
N ALA A 152 -22.30 4.89 -31.67
CA ALA A 152 -22.76 5.57 -32.88
C ALA A 152 -24.03 6.39 -32.61
N ALA A 153 -25.01 5.78 -31.92
CA ALA A 153 -26.26 6.46 -31.56
C ALA A 153 -26.05 7.68 -30.65
N LEU A 154 -25.11 7.60 -29.71
CA LEU A 154 -24.73 8.70 -28.82
C LEU A 154 -24.06 9.87 -29.57
N LEU A 155 -23.29 9.58 -30.61
CA LEU A 155 -22.67 10.55 -31.52
C LEU A 155 -23.65 11.09 -32.58
N GLY A 156 -24.83 10.46 -32.70
CA GLY A 156 -25.92 10.92 -33.55
C GLY A 156 -26.01 10.24 -34.92
N GLU A 157 -25.38 9.08 -35.08
CA GLU A 157 -25.48 8.22 -36.27
C GLU A 157 -26.23 6.92 -35.96
N GLY A 158 -26.90 6.33 -36.96
CA GLY A 158 -27.66 5.08 -36.81
C GLY A 158 -29.17 5.25 -36.81
N ASP A 159 -29.86 4.22 -36.32
CA ASP A 159 -31.32 4.15 -36.40
C ASP A 159 -31.99 5.27 -35.59
N ARG A 160 -33.12 5.77 -36.11
CA ARG A 160 -33.84 6.91 -35.53
C ARG A 160 -34.38 6.63 -34.12
N SER A 161 -34.69 5.37 -33.80
CA SER A 161 -35.21 5.01 -32.48
C SER A 161 -34.17 5.22 -31.37
N LEU A 162 -32.90 4.84 -31.62
CA LEU A 162 -31.78 5.01 -30.69
C LEU A 162 -31.23 6.44 -30.70
N VAL A 163 -31.01 7.04 -31.88
CA VAL A 163 -30.55 8.43 -31.99
C VAL A 163 -31.58 9.42 -31.39
N GLY A 164 -32.86 9.06 -31.44
CA GLY A 164 -33.98 9.85 -30.94
C GLY A 164 -34.23 9.76 -29.44
N ILE A 165 -33.42 9.01 -28.67
CA ILE A 165 -33.53 8.99 -27.21
C ILE A 165 -33.27 10.42 -26.67
N PRO A 166 -34.18 11.00 -25.85
CA PRO A 166 -34.05 12.37 -25.39
C PRO A 166 -32.75 12.61 -24.61
N GLY A 167 -31.97 13.60 -25.06
CA GLY A 167 -30.74 14.06 -24.40
C GLY A 167 -29.73 14.62 -25.40
N PRO A 168 -28.68 15.30 -24.92
CA PRO A 168 -27.66 15.89 -25.80
C PRO A 168 -26.84 14.80 -26.49
N ARG A 169 -26.39 15.06 -27.72
CA ARG A 169 -25.45 14.18 -28.44
C ARG A 169 -24.06 14.37 -27.86
N LEU A 170 -23.28 13.31 -27.75
CA LEU A 170 -21.88 13.44 -27.33
C LEU A 170 -21.10 14.26 -28.37
N ASP A 171 -20.15 15.04 -27.88
CA ASP A 171 -19.16 15.72 -28.72
C ASP A 171 -18.03 14.71 -29.01
N PRO A 172 -17.83 14.26 -30.27
CA PRO A 172 -16.80 13.30 -30.61
C PRO A 172 -15.39 13.71 -30.13
N ALA A 173 -15.09 15.01 -30.09
CA ALA A 173 -13.80 15.52 -29.63
C ALA A 173 -13.57 15.33 -28.12
N ARG A 174 -14.62 15.01 -27.37
CA ARG A 174 -14.61 14.75 -25.92
C ARG A 174 -14.93 13.28 -25.60
N VAL A 175 -14.82 12.40 -26.59
CA VAL A 175 -14.99 10.96 -26.44
C VAL A 175 -13.69 10.27 -26.78
N CYS A 176 -13.32 9.30 -25.95
CA CYS A 176 -12.23 8.40 -26.26
C CYS A 176 -12.58 6.95 -25.94
N VAL A 177 -12.09 6.03 -26.76
CA VAL A 177 -12.18 4.58 -26.55
C VAL A 177 -10.84 4.07 -26.03
N ILE A 178 -10.83 3.20 -25.02
CA ILE A 178 -9.62 2.55 -24.49
C ILE A 178 -9.84 1.03 -24.48
N GLY A 179 -8.87 0.27 -24.97
CA GLY A 179 -8.88 -1.20 -24.90
C GLY A 179 -9.41 -1.90 -26.15
N ALA A 180 -9.74 -1.12 -27.17
CA ALA A 180 -10.23 -1.64 -28.45
C ALA A 180 -9.21 -2.62 -29.04
N ARG A 181 -9.70 -3.78 -29.48
CA ARG A 181 -8.89 -4.84 -30.13
C ARG A 181 -9.68 -5.78 -31.04
N ALA A 182 -11.01 -5.71 -31.02
CA ALA A 182 -11.89 -6.48 -31.88
C ALA A 182 -12.93 -5.54 -32.49
N TRP A 183 -12.84 -5.25 -33.79
CA TRP A 183 -13.76 -4.34 -34.46
C TRP A 183 -13.83 -4.59 -35.97
N GLU A 184 -14.90 -4.10 -36.57
CA GLU A 184 -15.10 -4.05 -38.00
C GLU A 184 -14.57 -2.74 -38.61
N THR A 185 -14.18 -2.77 -39.90
CA THR A 185 -13.56 -1.60 -40.55
C THR A 185 -14.50 -0.38 -40.57
N GLU A 186 -15.79 -0.63 -40.76
CA GLU A 186 -16.86 0.37 -40.82
C GLU A 186 -17.02 1.16 -39.52
N GLU A 187 -16.76 0.53 -38.37
CA GLU A 187 -16.80 1.16 -37.05
C GLU A 187 -15.61 2.11 -36.87
N HIS A 188 -14.42 1.59 -37.15
CA HIS A 188 -13.19 2.35 -37.03
C HIS A 188 -13.16 3.57 -37.96
N GLU A 189 -13.54 3.40 -39.23
CA GLU A 189 -13.65 4.50 -40.19
C GLU A 189 -14.63 5.57 -39.74
N ARG A 190 -15.75 5.16 -39.13
CA ARG A 190 -16.76 6.08 -38.61
C ARG A 190 -16.25 6.91 -37.44
N LEU A 191 -15.70 6.27 -36.42
CA LEU A 191 -15.14 6.96 -35.27
C LEU A 191 -13.98 7.88 -35.68
N THR A 192 -13.14 7.44 -36.61
CA THR A 192 -12.07 8.26 -37.19
C THR A 192 -12.62 9.49 -37.91
N ARG A 193 -13.65 9.32 -38.76
CA ARG A 193 -14.32 10.42 -39.46
C ARG A 193 -14.94 11.43 -38.50
N LEU A 194 -15.54 10.94 -37.41
CA LEU A 194 -16.15 11.77 -36.37
C LEU A 194 -15.13 12.47 -35.48
N GLY A 195 -13.87 12.00 -35.46
CA GLY A 195 -12.80 12.57 -34.63
C GLY A 195 -12.75 12.01 -33.21
N VAL A 196 -13.31 10.83 -32.97
CA VAL A 196 -13.18 10.11 -31.69
C VAL A 196 -11.78 9.53 -31.56
N ARG A 197 -11.15 9.71 -30.40
CA ARG A 197 -9.82 9.14 -30.15
C ARG A 197 -9.92 7.68 -29.71
N ILE A 198 -9.32 6.77 -30.44
CA ILE A 198 -9.28 5.34 -30.11
C ILE A 198 -7.89 4.96 -29.62
N PHE A 199 -7.73 4.59 -28.37
CA PHE A 199 -6.52 3.99 -27.80
C PHE A 199 -6.67 2.47 -27.83
N ASP A 200 -6.17 1.86 -28.90
CA ASP A 200 -6.20 0.40 -29.06
C ASP A 200 -5.23 -0.31 -28.09
N MET A 201 -5.33 -1.63 -27.99
CA MET A 201 -4.45 -2.40 -27.10
C MET A 201 -2.97 -2.40 -27.53
N ASN A 202 -2.64 -2.05 -28.78
CA ASN A 202 -1.24 -1.90 -29.17
C ASN A 202 -0.63 -0.66 -28.52
N GLU A 203 -1.34 0.46 -28.59
CA GLU A 203 -0.92 1.71 -27.96
C GLU A 203 -0.92 1.59 -26.43
N VAL A 204 -1.93 0.94 -25.83
CA VAL A 204 -1.95 0.68 -24.37
C VAL A 204 -0.74 -0.14 -23.92
N ARG A 205 -0.31 -1.14 -24.71
CA ARG A 205 0.88 -1.94 -24.42
C ARG A 205 2.19 -1.16 -24.59
N GLU A 206 2.26 -0.33 -25.62
CA GLU A 206 3.45 0.48 -25.92
C GLU A 206 3.68 1.57 -24.86
N ARG A 207 2.62 2.31 -24.50
CA ARG A 207 2.70 3.49 -23.64
C ARG A 207 2.40 3.20 -22.17
N GLY A 208 1.71 2.10 -21.90
CA GLY A 208 1.15 1.77 -20.59
C GLY A 208 -0.19 2.45 -20.35
N LEU A 209 -1.09 1.73 -19.66
CA LEU A 209 -2.43 2.21 -19.32
C LEU A 209 -2.44 3.54 -18.53
N PRO A 210 -1.53 3.82 -17.57
CA PRO A 210 -1.53 5.10 -16.86
C PRO A 210 -1.33 6.32 -17.78
N ALA A 211 -0.46 6.21 -18.78
CA ALA A 211 -0.21 7.30 -19.72
C ALA A 211 -1.42 7.52 -20.64
N VAL A 212 -1.99 6.44 -21.17
CA VAL A 212 -3.21 6.48 -21.98
C VAL A 212 -4.39 7.07 -21.20
N PHE A 213 -4.57 6.65 -19.95
CA PHE A 213 -5.67 7.14 -19.11
C PHE A 213 -5.52 8.64 -18.77
N CYS A 214 -4.30 9.14 -18.60
CA CYS A 214 -4.02 10.57 -18.43
C CYS A 214 -4.42 11.39 -19.67
N ASP A 215 -4.09 10.90 -20.87
CA ASP A 215 -4.51 11.54 -22.12
C ASP A 215 -6.04 11.51 -22.27
N ALA A 216 -6.67 10.38 -21.94
CA ALA A 216 -8.12 10.23 -21.95
C ALA A 216 -8.80 11.26 -21.05
N LEU A 217 -8.31 11.43 -19.81
CA LEU A 217 -8.78 12.47 -18.90
C LEU A 217 -8.61 13.88 -19.48
N THR A 218 -7.53 14.14 -20.21
CA THR A 218 -7.30 15.43 -20.89
C THR A 218 -8.33 15.66 -22.01
N ILE A 219 -8.61 14.64 -22.81
CA ILE A 219 -9.56 14.69 -23.94
C ILE A 219 -10.98 14.95 -23.45
N VAL A 220 -11.48 14.14 -22.50
CA VAL A 220 -12.88 14.23 -22.05
C VAL A 220 -13.20 15.52 -21.29
N ARG A 221 -12.16 16.17 -20.76
CA ARG A 221 -12.21 17.46 -20.04
C ARG A 221 -11.85 18.67 -20.91
N SER A 222 -11.58 18.45 -22.20
CA SER A 222 -11.35 19.55 -23.14
C SER A 222 -12.60 20.44 -23.28
N ASN A 223 -12.40 21.71 -23.65
CA ASN A 223 -13.46 22.71 -23.84
C ASN A 223 -14.25 23.11 -22.57
N GLY A 224 -13.63 22.97 -21.40
CA GLY A 224 -14.18 23.40 -20.10
C GLY A 224 -14.86 22.25 -19.35
N SER A 225 -14.63 22.16 -18.04
CA SER A 225 -15.10 21.06 -17.15
C SER A 225 -16.63 20.93 -17.00
N GLN A 226 -17.42 21.58 -17.84
CA GLN A 226 -18.88 21.54 -17.79
C GLN A 226 -19.43 20.70 -18.97
N PRO A 227 -20.42 19.81 -18.72
CA PRO A 227 -21.02 19.49 -17.42
C PRO A 227 -20.23 18.42 -16.63
N GLY A 228 -19.01 18.10 -17.06
CA GLY A 228 -18.14 17.06 -16.48
C GLY A 228 -17.88 15.92 -17.46
N PHE A 229 -17.41 14.79 -16.95
CA PHE A 229 -17.19 13.57 -17.73
C PHE A 229 -17.66 12.33 -16.97
N GLY A 230 -17.93 11.26 -17.72
CA GLY A 230 -18.21 9.95 -17.14
C GLY A 230 -17.36 8.84 -17.74
N LEU A 231 -17.58 7.64 -17.21
CA LEU A 231 -16.89 6.41 -17.60
C LEU A 231 -17.93 5.33 -17.91
N SER A 232 -17.91 4.80 -19.12
CA SER A 232 -18.62 3.56 -19.47
C SER A 232 -17.60 2.43 -19.56
N LEU A 233 -17.76 1.42 -18.73
CA LEU A 233 -16.91 0.24 -18.68
C LEU A 233 -17.71 -0.97 -19.17
N ASP A 234 -17.33 -1.45 -20.34
CA ASP A 234 -17.64 -2.81 -20.77
C ASP A 234 -16.61 -3.77 -20.16
N VAL A 235 -17.08 -4.78 -19.43
CA VAL A 235 -16.21 -5.76 -18.78
C VAL A 235 -15.53 -6.67 -19.82
N ASP A 236 -16.03 -6.74 -21.06
CA ASP A 236 -15.37 -7.39 -22.21
C ASP A 236 -13.98 -6.78 -22.50
N ALA A 237 -13.72 -5.54 -22.06
CA ALA A 237 -12.42 -4.89 -22.20
C ALA A 237 -11.28 -5.61 -21.44
N LEU A 238 -11.62 -6.39 -20.40
CA LEU A 238 -10.67 -7.01 -19.49
C LEU A 238 -10.08 -8.30 -20.05
N ASP A 239 -8.92 -8.70 -19.52
CA ASP A 239 -8.33 -10.01 -19.84
C ASP A 239 -9.29 -11.15 -19.43
N PRO A 240 -9.79 -11.95 -20.39
CA PRO A 240 -10.76 -13.01 -20.12
C PRO A 240 -10.18 -14.16 -19.27
N LEU A 241 -8.86 -14.28 -19.13
CA LEU A 241 -8.26 -15.22 -18.19
C LEU A 241 -8.49 -14.80 -16.75
N ALA A 242 -8.48 -13.49 -16.48
CA ALA A 242 -8.73 -12.93 -15.16
C ALA A 242 -10.23 -12.75 -14.89
N VAL A 243 -10.99 -12.30 -15.89
CA VAL A 243 -12.41 -11.98 -15.82
C VAL A 243 -13.17 -12.75 -16.90
N PRO A 244 -13.43 -14.06 -16.72
CA PRO A 244 -14.00 -14.91 -17.77
C PRO A 244 -15.50 -14.72 -17.98
N ALA A 245 -16.21 -14.14 -17.01
CA ALA A 245 -17.67 -14.11 -17.00
C ALA A 245 -18.22 -12.85 -17.68
N VAL A 246 -18.03 -12.79 -19.00
CA VAL A 246 -18.38 -11.64 -19.85
C VAL A 246 -19.09 -12.10 -21.13
N THR A 247 -19.64 -11.18 -21.92
CA THR A 247 -20.51 -11.50 -23.07
C THR A 247 -19.71 -11.85 -24.32
N CYS A 248 -18.73 -11.04 -24.69
CA CYS A 248 -17.90 -11.18 -25.88
C CYS A 248 -16.41 -11.12 -25.50
N PRO A 249 -15.85 -12.18 -24.88
CA PRO A 249 -14.46 -12.17 -24.43
C PRO A 249 -13.50 -12.08 -25.63
N ALA A 250 -12.63 -11.07 -25.62
CA ALA A 250 -11.54 -10.93 -26.57
C ALA A 250 -10.19 -11.16 -25.87
N ALA A 251 -9.30 -11.96 -26.47
CA ALA A 251 -7.97 -12.22 -25.91
C ALA A 251 -7.13 -10.93 -25.79
N GLU A 252 -6.08 -10.98 -24.97
CA GLU A 252 -5.14 -9.84 -24.79
C GLU A 252 -5.82 -8.56 -24.28
N GLY A 253 -6.79 -8.70 -23.38
CA GLY A 253 -7.50 -7.58 -22.76
C GLY A 253 -6.69 -6.84 -21.68
N ILE A 254 -7.30 -5.82 -21.11
CA ILE A 254 -6.70 -5.00 -20.06
C ILE A 254 -6.57 -5.84 -18.78
N ASP A 255 -5.39 -5.82 -18.16
CA ASP A 255 -5.20 -6.38 -16.82
C ASP A 255 -6.13 -5.65 -15.83
N PRO A 256 -7.06 -6.36 -15.14
CA PRO A 256 -8.03 -5.72 -14.26
C PRO A 256 -7.38 -5.02 -13.04
N ARG A 257 -6.20 -5.47 -12.60
CA ARG A 257 -5.41 -4.77 -11.57
C ARG A 257 -4.89 -3.44 -12.10
N ALA A 258 -4.33 -3.43 -13.31
CA ALA A 258 -3.85 -2.21 -13.93
C ALA A 258 -4.99 -1.21 -14.13
N LEU A 259 -6.19 -1.68 -14.52
CA LEU A 259 -7.37 -0.83 -14.60
C LEU A 259 -7.79 -0.28 -13.23
N ALA A 260 -7.86 -1.13 -12.20
CA ALA A 260 -8.16 -0.67 -10.84
C ALA A 260 -7.19 0.41 -10.37
N ASP A 261 -5.89 0.24 -10.60
CA ASP A 261 -4.86 1.20 -10.21
C ASP A 261 -5.06 2.57 -10.89
N VAL A 262 -5.42 2.62 -12.19
CA VAL A 262 -5.67 3.92 -12.86
C VAL A 262 -7.01 4.55 -12.47
N LEU A 263 -8.03 3.74 -12.14
CA LEU A 263 -9.33 4.25 -11.70
C LEU A 263 -9.25 5.01 -10.36
N LEU A 264 -8.25 4.74 -9.52
CA LEU A 264 -8.00 5.51 -8.29
C LEU A 264 -7.82 7.01 -8.55
N THR A 265 -7.31 7.40 -9.72
CA THR A 265 -7.12 8.81 -10.09
C THR A 265 -8.43 9.58 -10.13
N LEU A 266 -9.55 8.89 -10.41
CA LEU A 266 -10.89 9.49 -10.48
C LEU A 266 -11.37 10.05 -9.14
N ARG A 267 -10.83 9.58 -8.02
CA ARG A 267 -11.22 10.04 -6.67
C ARG A 267 -10.89 11.50 -6.40
N THR A 268 -10.02 12.10 -7.23
CA THR A 268 -9.67 13.53 -7.19
C THR A 268 -10.35 14.36 -8.26
N CYS A 269 -11.08 13.72 -9.18
CA CYS A 269 -11.77 14.38 -10.27
C CYS A 269 -13.16 14.86 -9.81
N GLY A 270 -13.24 16.10 -9.31
CA GLY A 270 -14.52 16.70 -8.89
C GLY A 270 -15.55 16.88 -10.01
N ASP A 271 -15.13 16.74 -11.27
CA ASP A 271 -15.95 16.77 -12.49
C ASP A 271 -16.23 15.37 -13.07
N PHE A 272 -15.92 14.29 -12.33
CA PHE A 272 -16.39 12.94 -12.62
C PHE A 272 -17.83 12.79 -12.12
N ILE A 273 -18.79 12.55 -13.04
CA ILE A 273 -20.22 12.71 -12.73
C ILE A 273 -21.06 11.43 -12.78
N ALA A 274 -20.55 10.36 -13.39
CA ALA A 274 -21.28 9.09 -13.53
C ALA A 274 -20.35 7.94 -13.93
N MET A 275 -20.71 6.73 -13.51
CA MET A 275 -20.05 5.50 -13.94
C MET A 275 -21.08 4.46 -14.37
N GLU A 276 -20.78 3.72 -15.42
CA GLU A 276 -21.57 2.61 -15.92
C GLU A 276 -20.68 1.36 -16.06
N ILE A 277 -21.16 0.20 -15.61
CA ILE A 277 -20.50 -1.10 -15.77
C ILE A 277 -21.48 -2.10 -16.37
N THR A 278 -21.16 -2.64 -17.55
CA THR A 278 -22.05 -3.51 -18.36
C THR A 278 -21.41 -4.87 -18.69
N GLU A 279 -22.16 -5.75 -19.35
CA GLU A 279 -21.73 -7.04 -19.90
C GLU A 279 -21.19 -8.10 -18.93
N TYR A 280 -21.21 -7.84 -17.61
CA TYR A 280 -20.94 -8.89 -16.61
C TYR A 280 -21.99 -10.01 -16.68
N ARG A 281 -21.53 -11.26 -16.85
CA ARG A 281 -22.34 -12.47 -16.98
C ARG A 281 -22.31 -13.33 -15.72
N PRO A 282 -23.20 -13.11 -14.74
CA PRO A 282 -23.20 -13.88 -13.50
C PRO A 282 -23.49 -15.39 -13.69
N ASP A 283 -24.10 -15.77 -14.81
CA ASP A 283 -24.33 -17.18 -15.16
C ASP A 283 -23.05 -17.93 -15.54
N LEU A 284 -21.97 -17.22 -15.88
CA LEU A 284 -20.65 -17.78 -16.17
C LEU A 284 -19.68 -17.69 -14.97
N ASP A 285 -20.02 -16.92 -13.93
CA ASP A 285 -19.12 -16.58 -12.83
C ASP A 285 -19.19 -17.55 -11.64
N THR A 286 -18.92 -18.83 -11.89
CA THR A 286 -19.13 -19.89 -10.88
C THR A 286 -18.24 -19.77 -9.64
N ASP A 287 -17.07 -19.14 -9.77
CA ASP A 287 -16.10 -18.92 -8.69
C ASP A 287 -16.18 -17.51 -8.08
N ARG A 288 -17.09 -16.66 -8.58
CA ARG A 288 -17.31 -15.25 -8.21
C ARG A 288 -16.14 -14.31 -8.49
N ARG A 289 -15.14 -14.77 -9.25
CA ARG A 289 -13.93 -13.99 -9.50
C ARG A 289 -14.22 -12.73 -10.31
N SER A 290 -15.15 -12.81 -11.27
CA SER A 290 -15.50 -11.66 -12.10
C SER A 290 -16.33 -10.64 -11.32
N ALA A 291 -17.27 -11.09 -10.48
CA ALA A 291 -18.01 -10.25 -9.54
C ALA A 291 -17.07 -9.48 -8.60
N ASP A 292 -16.02 -10.16 -8.12
CA ASP A 292 -15.03 -9.57 -7.22
C ASP A 292 -14.24 -8.44 -7.91
N TRP A 293 -13.87 -8.62 -9.18
CA TRP A 293 -13.23 -7.58 -9.98
C TRP A 293 -14.15 -6.42 -10.30
N VAL A 294 -15.41 -6.66 -10.66
CA VAL A 294 -16.39 -5.59 -10.88
C VAL A 294 -16.56 -4.73 -9.62
N ALA A 295 -16.63 -5.38 -8.45
CA ALA A 295 -16.70 -4.68 -7.17
C ALA A 295 -15.42 -3.89 -6.88
N GLU A 296 -14.25 -4.47 -7.14
CA GLU A 296 -12.95 -3.80 -6.97
C GLU A 296 -12.82 -2.55 -7.85
N LEU A 297 -13.22 -2.63 -9.12
CA LEU A 297 -13.17 -1.51 -10.07
C LEU A 297 -14.10 -0.37 -9.64
N ALA A 298 -15.31 -0.69 -9.16
CA ALA A 298 -16.22 0.30 -8.59
C ALA A 298 -15.63 0.96 -7.32
N CYS A 299 -15.06 0.16 -6.41
CA CYS A 299 -14.39 0.68 -5.21
C CYS A 299 -13.17 1.56 -5.55
N ALA A 300 -12.39 1.17 -6.56
CA ALA A 300 -11.24 1.92 -7.03
C ALA A 300 -11.66 3.31 -7.53
N ALA A 301 -12.65 3.38 -8.42
CA ALA A 301 -13.14 4.64 -8.98
C ALA A 301 -13.82 5.55 -7.94
N LEU A 302 -14.59 4.98 -7.01
CA LEU A 302 -15.56 5.74 -6.19
C LEU A 302 -15.16 5.90 -4.72
N GLY A 303 -14.01 5.36 -4.32
CA GLY A 303 -13.52 5.42 -2.94
C GLY A 303 -13.12 6.83 -2.47
N PRO A 304 -12.91 7.02 -1.15
CA PRO A 304 -12.43 8.28 -0.61
C PRO A 304 -10.97 8.54 -0.98
N GLY A 305 -10.63 9.81 -1.25
CA GLY A 305 -9.24 10.26 -1.41
C GLY A 305 -8.51 10.51 -0.08
N SER A 306 -7.24 10.86 -0.16
CA SER A 306 -6.28 11.10 0.91
C SER A 306 -6.77 12.14 1.91
N TYR A 307 -7.35 13.27 1.45
CA TYR A 307 -7.90 14.29 2.36
C TYR A 307 -8.93 13.69 3.32
N TRP A 308 -9.87 12.93 2.78
CA TRP A 308 -10.99 12.30 3.49
C TRP A 308 -10.51 11.29 4.53
N LEU A 309 -9.58 10.44 4.13
CA LEU A 309 -9.03 9.40 4.99
C LEU A 309 -8.17 10.00 6.11
N ARG A 310 -7.37 11.02 5.82
CA ARG A 310 -6.56 11.71 6.84
C ARG A 310 -7.39 12.52 7.84
N GLU A 311 -8.51 13.12 7.42
CA GLU A 311 -9.45 13.75 8.35
C GLU A 311 -10.09 12.73 9.30
N LYS A 312 -10.47 11.55 8.79
CA LYS A 312 -10.93 10.45 9.64
C LYS A 312 -9.85 10.01 10.63
N GLU A 313 -8.61 9.85 10.16
CA GLU A 313 -7.47 9.52 11.04
C GLU A 313 -7.25 10.59 12.11
N ARG A 314 -7.29 11.89 11.77
CA ARG A 314 -7.19 12.98 12.74
C ARG A 314 -8.32 12.98 13.76
N HIS A 315 -9.53 12.64 13.33
CA HIS A 315 -10.72 12.68 14.18
C HIS A 315 -10.78 11.51 15.17
N PHE A 316 -10.43 10.31 14.72
CA PHE A 316 -10.53 9.08 15.53
C PHE A 316 -9.21 8.62 16.13
N GLY A 317 -8.07 9.03 15.57
CA GLY A 317 -6.74 8.63 15.99
C GLY A 317 -6.17 9.52 17.11
N ALA A 318 -5.24 8.95 17.88
CA ALA A 318 -4.42 9.74 18.80
C ALA A 318 -3.40 10.59 18.02
N SER A 319 -3.17 11.82 18.46
CA SER A 319 -2.25 12.77 17.81
C SER A 319 -0.77 12.55 18.18
N ASN A 320 -0.33 11.29 18.22
CA ASN A 320 1.03 10.91 18.62
C ASN A 320 2.00 10.66 17.44
N TYR A 321 1.54 10.90 16.20
CA TYR A 321 2.34 10.87 14.97
C TYR A 321 2.07 12.11 14.12
N ALA A 322 3.04 12.47 13.27
CA ALA A 322 2.90 13.46 12.21
C ALA A 322 3.18 12.80 10.84
N PRO A 323 2.18 12.11 10.24
CA PRO A 323 2.32 11.49 8.92
C PRO A 323 2.46 12.54 7.81
N LEU A 324 3.29 12.25 6.81
CA LEU A 324 3.35 13.01 5.56
C LEU A 324 1.99 12.99 4.84
N PRO A 325 1.71 13.94 3.92
CA PRO A 325 0.39 14.08 3.30
C PRO A 325 0.10 13.04 2.19
N VAL A 326 0.16 11.75 2.52
CA VAL A 326 -0.13 10.63 1.63
C VAL A 326 -0.88 9.53 2.38
N VAL A 327 -1.75 8.79 1.67
CA VAL A 327 -2.42 7.61 2.21
C VAL A 327 -2.16 6.43 1.29
N PHE A 328 -1.29 5.52 1.72
CA PHE A 328 -0.98 4.30 0.97
C PHE A 328 -2.10 3.26 1.10
N HIS A 329 -2.45 2.59 0.01
CA HIS A 329 -3.40 1.47 0.01
C HIS A 329 -2.81 0.16 -0.50
N ARG A 330 -1.66 0.21 -1.19
CA ARG A 330 -1.00 -0.96 -1.77
C ARG A 330 0.51 -0.82 -1.69
N GLY A 331 1.19 -1.94 -1.51
CA GLY A 331 2.63 -2.06 -1.60
C GLY A 331 3.02 -3.36 -2.30
N GLU A 332 4.06 -3.31 -3.13
CA GLU A 332 4.59 -4.45 -3.87
C GLU A 332 6.08 -4.24 -4.14
N GLY A 333 6.92 -5.18 -3.69
CA GLY A 333 8.36 -5.07 -3.82
C GLY A 333 8.90 -3.81 -3.14
N VAL A 334 9.48 -2.90 -3.92
CA VAL A 334 10.01 -1.60 -3.43
C VAL A 334 9.02 -0.44 -3.58
N TRP A 335 7.83 -0.70 -4.11
CA TRP A 335 6.88 0.33 -4.50
C TRP A 335 5.67 0.38 -3.57
N LEU A 336 5.14 1.59 -3.38
CA LEU A 336 3.90 1.90 -2.69
C LEU A 336 2.97 2.67 -3.63
N TRP A 337 1.67 2.50 -3.48
CA TRP A 337 0.65 3.26 -4.21
C TRP A 337 -0.29 3.92 -3.22
N ASP A 338 -0.60 5.20 -3.46
CA ASP A 338 -1.59 5.94 -2.69
C ASP A 338 -3.01 5.73 -3.22
N VAL A 339 -3.98 6.16 -2.41
CA VAL A 339 -5.40 6.07 -2.74
C VAL A 339 -5.82 6.90 -3.95
N GLU A 340 -4.91 7.67 -4.55
CA GLU A 340 -5.07 8.40 -5.81
C GLU A 340 -4.39 7.70 -7.00
N GLY A 341 -3.79 6.52 -6.79
CA GLY A 341 -3.12 5.73 -7.82
C GLY A 341 -1.69 6.16 -8.13
N ARG A 342 -1.14 7.14 -7.38
CA ARG A 342 0.24 7.57 -7.57
C ARG A 342 1.20 6.57 -6.93
N ARG A 343 2.26 6.23 -7.65
CA ARG A 343 3.31 5.29 -7.24
C ARG A 343 4.48 6.01 -6.58
N TYR A 344 5.06 5.41 -5.53
CA TYR A 344 6.17 5.92 -4.74
C TYR A 344 7.21 4.84 -4.49
N LEU A 345 8.49 5.17 -4.62
CA LEU A 345 9.59 4.31 -4.19
C LEU A 345 9.72 4.36 -2.67
N ASP A 346 9.65 3.21 -2.00
CA ASP A 346 9.86 3.11 -0.56
C ASP A 346 11.35 3.14 -0.21
N MET A 347 11.82 4.29 0.24
CA MET A 347 13.17 4.50 0.76
C MET A 347 13.21 4.51 2.30
N MET A 348 12.20 3.93 2.95
CA MET A 348 12.09 3.88 4.41
C MET A 348 11.94 2.44 4.94
N SER A 349 11.26 1.57 4.18
CA SER A 349 10.98 0.16 4.47
C SER A 349 10.43 -0.08 5.88
N ALA A 350 9.50 0.77 6.32
CA ALA A 350 8.95 0.75 7.68
C ALA A 350 10.04 0.66 8.77
N TYR A 351 11.06 1.53 8.69
CA TYR A 351 12.19 1.58 9.61
C TYR A 351 13.06 0.32 9.56
N SER A 352 13.20 -0.28 8.37
CA SER A 352 13.83 -1.58 8.09
C SER A 352 12.98 -2.83 8.39
N ALA A 353 11.70 -2.70 8.73
CA ALA A 353 10.81 -3.85 8.90
C ALA A 353 10.39 -4.55 7.59
N VAL A 354 10.37 -3.84 6.47
CA VAL A 354 10.03 -4.38 5.13
C VAL A 354 11.32 -4.63 4.33
N SER A 355 12.30 -5.30 4.94
CA SER A 355 13.60 -5.52 4.30
C SER A 355 13.53 -6.42 3.06
N PHE A 356 12.53 -7.31 2.95
CA PHE A 356 12.36 -8.21 1.80
C PHE A 356 11.38 -7.68 0.75
N GLY A 357 10.91 -6.43 0.91
CA GLY A 357 9.91 -5.83 0.03
C GLY A 357 8.47 -6.13 0.45
N HIS A 358 7.56 -5.27 0.01
CA HIS A 358 6.12 -5.37 0.28
C HIS A 358 5.52 -6.56 -0.44
N GLY A 359 4.65 -7.31 0.24
CA GLY A 359 3.91 -8.42 -0.38
C GLY A 359 4.79 -9.57 -0.89
N HIS A 360 5.96 -9.80 -0.29
CA HIS A 360 6.88 -10.86 -0.75
C HIS A 360 6.16 -12.23 -0.83
N PRO A 361 6.07 -12.87 -2.03
CA PRO A 361 5.18 -14.02 -2.25
C PRO A 361 5.41 -15.20 -1.30
N ARG A 362 6.68 -15.50 -0.98
CA ARG A 362 7.01 -16.58 -0.04
C ARG A 362 6.56 -16.28 1.40
N LEU A 363 6.64 -15.02 1.82
CA LEU A 363 6.24 -14.60 3.17
C LEU A 363 4.72 -14.57 3.30
N LEU A 364 4.01 -14.07 2.28
CA LEU A 364 2.55 -14.14 2.21
C LEU A 364 2.07 -15.58 2.26
N ARG A 365 2.68 -16.48 1.47
CA ARG A 365 2.34 -17.90 1.50
C ARG A 365 2.56 -18.52 2.87
N ALA A 366 3.70 -18.26 3.52
CA ALA A 366 3.97 -18.76 4.87
C ALA A 366 2.93 -18.27 5.89
N LEU A 367 2.50 -17.01 5.77
CA LEU A 367 1.43 -16.43 6.59
C LEU A 367 0.09 -17.10 6.31
N GLU A 368 -0.33 -17.22 5.05
CA GLU A 368 -1.62 -17.79 4.66
C GLU A 368 -1.74 -19.27 5.02
N ASP A 369 -0.72 -20.08 4.68
CA ASP A 369 -0.68 -21.51 4.95
C ASP A 369 -0.77 -21.78 6.47
N GLN A 370 -0.03 -21.00 7.27
CA GLN A 370 -0.06 -21.15 8.73
C GLN A 370 -1.36 -20.59 9.33
N ALA A 371 -1.91 -19.48 8.84
CA ALA A 371 -3.15 -18.89 9.35
C ALA A 371 -4.35 -19.82 9.13
N ARG A 372 -4.41 -20.54 8.00
CA ARG A 372 -5.44 -21.56 7.72
C ARG A 372 -5.34 -22.77 8.65
N ARG A 373 -4.15 -23.04 9.19
CA ARG A 373 -3.88 -24.22 10.02
C ARG A 373 -4.01 -23.94 11.52
N LEU A 374 -3.26 -22.97 12.04
CA LEU A 374 -3.23 -22.63 13.47
C LEU A 374 -2.53 -21.28 13.69
N ALA A 375 -3.26 -20.28 14.19
CA ALA A 375 -2.69 -18.95 14.42
C ALA A 375 -2.11 -18.74 15.84
N LEU A 376 -2.84 -19.15 16.89
CA LEU A 376 -2.51 -18.86 18.29
C LEU A 376 -3.00 -19.96 19.24
N THR A 377 -2.17 -20.33 20.22
CA THR A 377 -2.51 -21.29 21.28
C THR A 377 -2.19 -20.81 22.70
N SER A 378 -1.59 -19.61 22.84
CA SER A 378 -0.79 -19.20 24.03
C SER A 378 0.46 -20.08 24.27
N ARG A 379 1.27 -19.68 25.25
CA ARG A 379 2.44 -20.44 25.76
C ARG A 379 2.07 -21.53 26.78
N ALA A 380 0.79 -21.67 27.14
CA ALA A 380 0.33 -22.75 28.02
C ALA A 380 0.37 -24.12 27.33
N PHE A 381 0.33 -24.15 26.00
CA PHE A 381 0.44 -25.36 25.19
C PHE A 381 1.65 -25.27 24.26
N SER A 382 2.25 -26.43 23.96
CA SER A 382 3.25 -26.51 22.91
C SER A 382 2.61 -26.36 21.54
N ASN A 383 3.36 -25.85 20.58
CA ASN A 383 2.99 -25.84 19.17
C ASN A 383 4.16 -26.36 18.32
N ASP A 384 3.90 -26.66 17.05
CA ASP A 384 4.85 -27.34 16.18
C ASP A 384 5.76 -26.40 15.36
N ARG A 385 5.60 -25.07 15.49
CA ARG A 385 6.41 -24.08 14.79
C ARG A 385 7.47 -23.44 15.68
N LEU A 386 7.11 -23.10 16.92
CA LEU A 386 7.98 -22.42 17.86
C LEU A 386 9.29 -23.19 18.15
N PRO A 387 9.30 -24.51 18.43
CA PRO A 387 10.55 -25.24 18.64
C PRO A 387 11.52 -25.14 17.46
N LEU A 388 11.00 -25.19 16.23
CA LEU A 388 11.79 -25.07 15.01
C LEU A 388 12.36 -23.66 14.82
N LEU A 389 11.56 -22.63 15.14
CA LEU A 389 12.05 -21.25 15.16
C LEU A 389 13.20 -21.10 16.16
N LEU A 390 13.03 -21.59 17.39
CA LEU A 390 14.04 -21.50 18.43
C LEU A 390 15.34 -22.17 18.00
N GLU A 391 15.27 -23.40 17.48
CA GLU A 391 16.43 -24.12 16.95
C GLU A 391 17.13 -23.33 15.85
N ARG A 392 16.38 -22.81 14.87
CA ARG A 392 16.93 -22.06 13.74
C ARG A 392 17.58 -20.75 14.19
N MET A 393 16.93 -20.00 15.08
CA MET A 393 17.46 -18.74 15.61
C MET A 393 18.75 -18.97 16.41
N CYS A 394 18.72 -19.92 17.35
CA CYS A 394 19.88 -20.28 18.15
C CYS A 394 21.06 -20.73 17.27
N GLY A 395 20.80 -21.60 16.29
CA GLY A 395 21.84 -22.09 15.38
C GLY A 395 22.41 -21.02 14.46
N LEU A 396 21.57 -20.11 13.93
CA LEU A 396 22.01 -19.08 12.99
C LEU A 396 22.80 -17.96 13.68
N PHE A 397 22.34 -17.50 14.84
CA PHE A 397 22.96 -16.38 15.56
C PHE A 397 23.97 -16.82 16.62
N GLY A 398 24.15 -18.14 16.80
CA GLY A 398 25.14 -18.71 17.71
C GLY A 398 24.84 -18.49 19.18
N PHE A 399 23.59 -18.65 19.61
CA PHE A 399 23.16 -18.55 21.02
C PHE A 399 22.53 -19.85 21.49
N GLU A 400 22.57 -20.14 22.79
CA GLU A 400 21.95 -21.35 23.33
C GLU A 400 20.42 -21.25 23.48
N ARG A 401 19.89 -20.06 23.77
CA ARG A 401 18.48 -19.82 24.05
C ARG A 401 17.93 -18.58 23.33
N ALA A 402 16.64 -18.63 23.02
CA ALA A 402 15.88 -17.51 22.49
C ALA A 402 14.51 -17.41 23.17
N LEU A 403 14.02 -16.19 23.35
CA LEU A 403 12.69 -15.90 23.87
C LEU A 403 11.96 -14.95 22.92
N PRO A 404 11.09 -15.48 22.03
CA PRO A 404 10.29 -14.68 21.12
C PRO A 404 9.18 -13.90 21.83
N VAL A 405 9.02 -12.63 21.45
CA VAL A 405 7.98 -11.68 21.86
C VAL A 405 7.48 -10.92 20.62
N ASN A 406 6.64 -9.89 20.77
CA ASN A 406 5.92 -9.30 19.62
C ASN A 406 6.63 -8.07 19.07
N THR A 407 7.07 -7.17 19.95
CA THR A 407 7.66 -5.89 19.55
C THR A 407 9.10 -5.73 20.04
N GLY A 408 9.90 -4.91 19.36
CA GLY A 408 11.27 -4.62 19.79
C GLY A 408 11.37 -4.12 21.23
N LEU A 409 10.41 -3.28 21.67
CA LEU A 409 10.38 -2.81 23.06
C LEU A 409 10.13 -3.95 24.07
N GLU A 410 9.31 -4.95 23.72
CA GLU A 410 9.12 -6.12 24.58
C GLU A 410 10.40 -6.94 24.68
N ALA A 411 11.12 -7.10 23.57
CA ALA A 411 12.39 -7.82 23.56
C ALA A 411 13.46 -7.08 24.38
N VAL A 412 13.47 -5.74 24.33
CA VAL A 412 14.28 -4.90 25.22
C VAL A 412 13.86 -5.10 26.68
N GLU A 413 12.58 -5.00 27.04
CA GLU A 413 12.12 -5.26 28.41
C GLU A 413 12.47 -6.67 28.90
N THR A 414 12.41 -7.68 28.03
CA THR A 414 12.90 -9.03 28.32
C THR A 414 14.39 -9.02 28.64
N ALA A 415 15.21 -8.33 27.84
CA ALA A 415 16.65 -8.21 28.04
C ALA A 415 16.99 -7.47 29.36
N LEU A 416 16.30 -6.36 29.65
CA LEU A 416 16.47 -5.60 30.90
C LEU A 416 16.13 -6.46 32.13
N LYS A 417 15.03 -7.23 32.06
CA LYS A 417 14.65 -8.17 33.14
C LYS A 417 15.67 -9.29 33.31
N ALA A 418 16.17 -9.87 32.21
CA ALA A 418 17.18 -10.91 32.24
C ALA A 418 18.47 -10.40 32.88
N ALA A 419 18.96 -9.23 32.44
CA ALA A 419 20.16 -8.59 32.96
C ALA A 419 20.06 -8.29 34.47
N ARG A 420 18.95 -7.70 34.93
CA ARG A 420 18.74 -7.44 36.36
C ARG A 420 18.70 -8.72 37.17
N LYS A 421 17.95 -9.72 36.71
CA LYS A 421 17.83 -10.98 37.44
C LYS A 421 19.17 -11.71 37.50
N TRP A 422 19.89 -11.78 36.38
CA TRP A 422 21.27 -12.28 36.31
C TRP A 422 22.20 -11.53 37.27
N ALA A 423 22.10 -10.21 37.34
CA ALA A 423 22.93 -9.43 38.25
C ALA A 423 22.70 -9.83 39.72
N TYR A 424 21.44 -10.03 40.12
CA TYR A 424 21.11 -10.44 41.49
C TYR A 424 21.47 -11.89 41.79
N THR A 425 21.17 -12.82 40.88
CA THR A 425 21.25 -14.26 41.16
C THR A 425 22.57 -14.90 40.75
N VAL A 426 23.30 -14.29 39.82
CA VAL A 426 24.54 -14.83 39.26
C VAL A 426 25.74 -13.92 39.55
N LYS A 427 25.64 -12.61 39.26
CA LYS A 427 26.74 -11.67 39.54
C LYS A 427 26.89 -11.36 41.03
N GLY A 428 25.81 -11.44 41.82
CA GLY A 428 25.81 -11.17 43.25
C GLY A 428 25.61 -9.70 43.62
N VAL A 429 25.01 -8.89 42.74
CA VAL A 429 24.60 -7.52 43.04
C VAL A 429 23.51 -7.53 44.12
N ALA A 430 23.55 -6.58 45.04
CA ALA A 430 22.53 -6.45 46.08
C ALA A 430 21.14 -6.18 45.49
N ALA A 431 20.09 -6.68 46.15
CA ALA A 431 18.71 -6.49 45.71
C ALA A 431 18.38 -5.01 45.44
N ASP A 432 17.64 -4.75 44.36
CA ASP A 432 17.22 -3.42 43.90
C ASP A 432 18.35 -2.42 43.57
N LYS A 433 19.59 -2.90 43.44
CA LYS A 433 20.74 -2.05 43.08
C LYS A 433 21.24 -2.18 41.65
N ALA A 434 20.75 -3.15 40.86
CA ALA A 434 21.29 -3.40 39.53
C ALA A 434 21.15 -2.19 38.60
N GLU A 435 22.29 -1.76 38.03
CA GLU A 435 22.35 -0.64 37.09
C GLU A 435 22.41 -1.14 35.64
N ILE A 436 21.79 -0.39 34.73
CA ILE A 436 21.87 -0.61 33.28
C ILE A 436 22.35 0.68 32.65
N ILE A 437 23.42 0.58 31.86
CA ILE A 437 24.01 1.69 31.12
C ILE A 437 23.46 1.63 29.69
N ALA A 438 22.99 2.76 29.17
CA ALA A 438 22.69 2.97 27.74
C ALA A 438 23.42 4.22 27.22
N CYS A 439 23.34 4.50 25.93
CA CYS A 439 23.96 5.69 25.35
C CYS A 439 22.98 6.85 25.19
N ASP A 440 23.43 8.09 25.30
CA ASP A 440 22.66 9.25 24.85
C ASP A 440 22.34 9.11 23.35
N GLY A 441 21.15 9.54 22.94
CA GLY A 441 20.65 9.35 21.57
C GLY A 441 20.01 7.98 21.28
N ASN A 442 19.95 7.07 22.26
CA ASN A 442 19.35 5.75 22.07
C ASN A 442 17.85 5.80 21.74
N PHE A 443 17.39 4.77 21.02
CA PHE A 443 15.99 4.44 20.87
C PHE A 443 15.75 2.93 20.96
N HIS A 444 15.43 2.46 22.17
CA HIS A 444 15.12 1.06 22.42
C HIS A 444 13.61 0.77 22.50
N GLY A 445 12.75 1.77 22.27
CA GLY A 445 11.29 1.65 22.38
C GLY A 445 10.64 2.73 23.26
N ARG A 446 9.37 2.52 23.65
CA ARG A 446 8.53 3.51 24.34
C ARG A 446 7.84 3.02 25.62
N SER A 447 8.35 1.96 26.28
CA SER A 447 7.86 1.62 27.63
C SER A 447 8.39 2.61 28.67
N ILE A 448 7.76 2.66 29.85
CA ILE A 448 8.18 3.55 30.96
C ILE A 448 9.66 3.34 31.33
N THR A 449 10.11 2.08 31.44
CA THR A 449 11.53 1.79 31.76
C THR A 449 12.46 2.28 30.65
N ILE A 450 12.11 2.01 29.40
CA ILE A 450 12.94 2.30 28.25
C ILE A 450 13.06 3.82 28.03
N VAL A 451 11.96 4.57 28.11
CA VAL A 451 12.07 6.04 28.01
C VAL A 451 12.82 6.65 29.20
N GLY A 452 12.87 5.95 30.34
CA GLY A 452 13.76 6.28 31.45
C GLY A 452 15.26 6.25 31.10
N LEU A 453 15.65 5.48 30.07
CA LEU A 453 17.01 5.45 29.50
C LEU A 453 17.21 6.48 28.37
N SER A 454 16.17 7.17 27.91
CA SER A 454 16.27 8.19 26.86
C SER A 454 16.98 9.45 27.36
N ALA A 455 17.71 10.11 26.46
CA ALA A 455 18.23 11.46 26.66
C ALA A 455 17.27 12.56 26.15
N SER A 456 16.29 12.19 25.33
CA SER A 456 15.26 13.11 24.83
C SER A 456 14.28 13.44 25.95
N GLU A 457 14.19 14.72 26.30
CA GLU A 457 13.21 15.23 27.27
C GLU A 457 11.77 14.95 26.81
N GLN A 458 11.50 15.11 25.52
CA GLN A 458 10.18 14.81 24.94
C GLN A 458 9.74 13.36 25.19
N TYR A 459 10.68 12.40 25.15
CA TYR A 459 10.34 11.00 25.41
C TYR A 459 10.06 10.72 26.89
N ARG A 460 10.47 11.60 27.79
CA ARG A 460 10.38 11.43 29.25
C ARG A 460 9.28 12.26 29.90
N ASP A 461 8.99 13.42 29.35
CA ASP A 461 8.08 14.40 29.95
C ASP A 461 6.71 13.77 30.28
N GLY A 462 6.26 13.96 31.52
CA GLY A 462 4.99 13.42 32.02
C GLY A 462 4.91 11.92 32.32
N PHE A 463 5.98 11.12 32.12
CA PHE A 463 5.94 9.65 32.31
C PHE A 463 6.61 9.12 33.58
N GLY A 464 7.14 10.01 34.44
CA GLY A 464 7.81 9.63 35.69
C GLY A 464 6.87 9.14 36.80
N PRO A 465 7.42 8.56 37.90
CA PRO A 465 8.84 8.32 38.15
C PRO A 465 9.39 7.11 37.38
N PHE A 466 10.65 7.21 36.94
CA PHE A 466 11.35 6.12 36.26
C PHE A 466 12.00 5.14 37.25
N PRO A 467 12.14 3.85 36.90
CA PRO A 467 12.88 2.91 37.74
C PRO A 467 14.30 3.39 38.04
N PRO A 468 14.82 3.20 39.27
CA PRO A 468 16.21 3.53 39.58
C PRO A 468 17.18 2.60 38.83
N GLY A 469 18.47 2.97 38.83
CA GLY A 469 19.53 2.18 38.21
C GLY A 469 19.58 2.30 36.68
N LEU A 470 19.02 3.35 36.10
CA LEU A 470 19.11 3.65 34.67
C LEU A 470 20.17 4.75 34.46
N ARG A 471 21.25 4.44 33.75
CA ARG A 471 22.41 5.32 33.55
C ARG A 471 22.67 5.55 32.07
N ARG A 472 23.25 6.71 31.75
CA ARG A 472 23.54 7.13 30.37
C ARG A 472 24.99 7.60 30.24
N ILE A 473 25.57 7.34 29.07
CA ILE A 473 26.90 7.81 28.65
C ILE A 473 26.83 8.36 27.22
N PRO A 474 27.78 9.18 26.77
CA PRO A 474 27.89 9.54 25.35
C PRO A 474 28.03 8.31 24.44
N PHE A 475 27.32 8.30 23.30
CA PHE A 475 27.49 7.25 22.29
C PHE A 475 28.86 7.34 21.61
N GLY A 476 29.47 6.20 21.30
CA GLY A 476 30.79 6.16 20.65
C GLY A 476 31.99 6.40 21.58
N ASP A 477 31.77 6.61 22.89
CA ASP A 477 32.82 6.81 23.88
C ASP A 477 32.99 5.59 24.80
N ALA A 478 33.95 4.72 24.48
CA ALA A 478 34.22 3.53 25.28
C ALA A 478 34.89 3.86 26.63
N ALA A 479 35.60 4.99 26.74
CA ALA A 479 36.20 5.41 28.01
C ALA A 479 35.11 5.89 28.99
N ALA A 480 34.07 6.56 28.48
CA ALA A 480 32.90 6.91 29.27
C ALA A 480 32.16 5.66 29.79
N LEU A 481 32.07 4.59 28.98
CA LEU A 481 31.55 3.30 29.46
C LEU A 481 32.38 2.76 30.62
N GLU A 482 33.70 2.63 30.44
CA GLU A 482 34.61 2.11 31.47
C GLU A 482 34.51 2.92 32.78
N ALA A 483 34.47 4.25 32.68
CA ALA A 483 34.33 5.14 33.82
C ALA A 483 32.94 5.07 34.50
N ALA A 484 31.90 4.72 33.76
CA ALA A 484 30.54 4.61 34.29
C ALA A 484 30.30 3.28 35.01
N ILE A 485 31.06 2.22 34.76
CA ILE A 485 30.82 0.91 35.36
C ILE A 485 31.07 0.94 36.88
N THR A 486 30.13 0.35 37.62
CA THR A 486 30.14 0.13 39.07
C THR A 486 30.07 -1.37 39.38
N PRO A 487 30.36 -1.80 40.62
CA PRO A 487 30.08 -3.16 41.07
C PRO A 487 28.61 -3.59 40.83
N GLU A 488 27.68 -2.65 40.87
CA GLU A 488 26.25 -2.85 40.68
C GLU A 488 25.81 -2.90 39.21
N THR A 489 26.69 -2.58 38.25
CA THR A 489 26.33 -2.55 36.82
C THR A 489 26.05 -3.95 36.29
N ALA A 490 24.81 -4.17 35.83
CA ALA A 490 24.37 -5.44 35.26
C ALA A 490 24.73 -5.56 33.78
N ALA A 491 24.39 -4.53 33.00
CA ALA A 491 24.50 -4.58 31.55
C ALA A 491 24.79 -3.21 30.93
N PHE A 492 25.41 -3.25 29.76
CA PHE A 492 25.48 -2.17 28.79
C PHE A 492 24.58 -2.51 27.60
N LEU A 493 23.52 -1.73 27.40
CA LEU A 493 22.58 -1.85 26.28
C LEU A 493 22.96 -0.83 25.19
N VAL A 494 23.18 -1.30 23.97
CA VAL A 494 23.71 -0.45 22.89
C VAL A 494 23.16 -0.84 21.52
N GLU A 495 22.84 0.16 20.69
CA GLU A 495 22.64 -0.03 19.25
C GLU A 495 24.01 -0.03 18.55
N PRO A 496 24.34 -0.99 17.66
CA PRO A 496 25.59 -0.94 16.89
C PRO A 496 25.72 0.31 16.01
N ILE A 497 24.59 0.82 15.51
CA ILE A 497 24.44 2.12 14.83
C ILE A 497 23.14 2.72 15.38
N GLN A 498 23.18 3.95 15.90
CA GLN A 498 21.96 4.60 16.38
C GLN A 498 21.08 5.02 15.20
N GLY A 499 19.91 4.38 15.08
CA GLY A 499 19.02 4.64 13.97
C GLY A 499 18.19 5.91 14.15
N GLU A 500 17.38 5.98 15.21
CA GLU A 500 16.59 7.19 15.51
C GLU A 500 17.42 8.36 16.05
N GLY A 501 18.65 8.10 16.52
CA GLY A 501 19.62 9.13 16.88
C GLY A 501 20.18 9.92 15.68
N GLY A 502 19.82 9.53 14.45
CA GLY A 502 20.29 10.21 13.23
C GLY A 502 21.20 9.35 12.35
N ILE A 503 21.06 8.03 12.34
CA ILE A 503 21.97 7.11 11.62
C ILE A 503 23.43 7.36 12.04
N ILE A 504 23.71 7.38 13.34
CA ILE A 504 25.05 7.67 13.87
C ILE A 504 25.87 6.38 13.86
N VAL A 505 26.89 6.33 13.01
CA VAL A 505 27.86 5.24 12.97
C VAL A 505 28.95 5.53 14.01
N PRO A 506 29.21 4.64 14.98
CA PRO A 506 30.24 4.89 15.98
C PRO A 506 31.65 4.81 15.36
N PRO A 507 32.69 5.30 16.07
CA PRO A 507 34.08 5.12 15.65
C PRO A 507 34.42 3.64 15.41
N ALA A 508 35.31 3.37 14.47
CA ALA A 508 35.74 2.01 14.17
C ALA A 508 36.32 1.31 15.42
N GLY A 509 35.90 0.07 15.68
CA GLY A 509 36.34 -0.70 16.84
C GLY A 509 35.67 -0.31 18.17
N TYR A 510 34.74 0.65 18.17
CA TYR A 510 34.00 1.04 19.37
C TYR A 510 33.31 -0.16 20.04
N LEU A 511 32.58 -0.97 19.27
CA LEU A 511 31.80 -2.06 19.84
C LEU A 511 32.72 -3.17 20.36
N ALA A 512 33.82 -3.45 19.63
CA ALA A 512 34.85 -4.38 20.09
C ALA A 512 35.46 -3.93 21.42
N ARG A 513 35.80 -2.65 21.56
CA ARG A 513 36.33 -2.10 22.81
C ARG A 513 35.31 -2.16 23.95
N CYS A 514 34.03 -1.88 23.68
CA CYS A 514 32.96 -2.04 24.67
C CYS A 514 32.83 -3.50 25.13
N ALA A 515 32.90 -4.47 24.21
CA ALA A 515 32.86 -5.89 24.55
C ALA A 515 34.03 -6.31 25.45
N GLU A 516 35.24 -5.80 25.20
CA GLU A 516 36.40 -6.02 26.07
C GLU A 516 36.17 -5.49 27.49
N ILE A 517 35.71 -4.24 27.60
CA ILE A 517 35.43 -3.58 28.88
C ILE A 517 34.35 -4.36 29.64
N CYS A 518 33.22 -4.65 28.99
CA CYS A 518 32.11 -5.41 29.57
C CYS A 518 32.59 -6.75 30.15
N ARG A 519 33.38 -7.51 29.38
CA ARG A 519 33.97 -8.78 29.82
C ARG A 519 34.92 -8.63 31.01
N GLN A 520 35.79 -7.62 31.01
CA GLN A 520 36.72 -7.35 32.12
C GLN A 520 35.99 -7.08 33.43
N HIS A 521 34.84 -6.40 33.38
CA HIS A 521 34.06 -6.01 34.55
C HIS A 521 32.89 -6.94 34.88
N ARG A 522 32.75 -8.08 34.17
CA ARG A 522 31.57 -8.96 34.26
C ARG A 522 30.26 -8.16 34.13
N VAL A 523 30.15 -7.36 33.08
CA VAL A 523 28.95 -6.63 32.69
C VAL A 523 28.46 -7.24 31.39
N LEU A 524 27.17 -7.50 31.25
CA LEU A 524 26.61 -8.06 30.01
C LEU A 524 26.62 -7.00 28.90
N LEU A 525 27.17 -7.31 27.73
CA LEU A 525 26.97 -6.53 26.52
C LEU A 525 25.68 -6.99 25.83
N ILE A 526 24.69 -6.12 25.72
CA ILE A 526 23.42 -6.39 25.03
C ILE A 526 23.32 -5.50 23.80
N ALA A 527 23.29 -6.12 22.63
CA ALA A 527 23.15 -5.41 21.36
C ALA A 527 21.69 -5.34 20.91
N ASP A 528 21.21 -4.12 20.70
CA ASP A 528 19.93 -3.86 20.04
C ASP A 528 20.12 -3.83 18.53
N GLU A 529 19.80 -4.95 17.88
CA GLU A 529 19.88 -5.15 16.43
C GLU A 529 18.49 -5.14 15.78
N VAL A 530 17.48 -4.58 16.47
CA VAL A 530 16.11 -4.50 15.95
C VAL A 530 16.09 -3.77 14.60
N GLN A 531 16.87 -2.70 14.44
CA GLN A 531 16.96 -1.95 13.18
C GLN A 531 18.15 -2.34 12.30
N THR A 532 19.31 -2.59 12.90
CA THR A 532 20.60 -2.74 12.21
C THR A 532 20.87 -4.17 11.74
N GLY A 533 20.20 -5.15 12.33
CA GLY A 533 20.41 -6.56 12.06
C GLY A 533 19.70 -7.04 10.79
N LEU A 534 19.73 -8.36 10.61
CA LEU A 534 19.06 -9.08 9.53
C LEU A 534 19.41 -8.54 8.14
N GLY A 535 20.68 -8.16 7.96
CA GLY A 535 21.23 -7.79 6.67
C GLY A 535 21.24 -6.30 6.33
N ARG A 536 20.58 -5.45 7.12
CA ARG A 536 20.39 -4.02 6.83
C ARG A 536 21.72 -3.29 6.56
N THR A 537 22.74 -3.57 7.35
CA THR A 537 24.00 -2.83 7.35
C THR A 537 25.09 -3.44 6.47
N GLY A 538 24.77 -4.43 5.63
CA GLY A 538 25.74 -5.12 4.77
C GLY A 538 26.37 -6.37 5.38
N ARG A 539 26.01 -6.70 6.63
CA ARG A 539 26.32 -7.96 7.33
C ARG A 539 25.04 -8.56 7.91
N LEU A 540 25.07 -9.84 8.28
CA LEU A 540 23.92 -10.49 8.91
C LEU A 540 23.51 -9.74 10.19
N LEU A 541 24.47 -9.46 11.06
CA LEU A 541 24.33 -8.56 12.21
C LEU A 541 25.30 -7.39 12.05
N ALA A 542 24.91 -6.19 12.49
CA ALA A 542 25.82 -5.05 12.47
C ALA A 542 27.01 -5.24 13.42
N CYS A 543 26.87 -6.03 14.50
CA CYS A 543 27.96 -6.45 15.37
C CYS A 543 29.08 -7.19 14.62
N ASP A 544 28.77 -7.86 13.51
CA ASP A 544 29.74 -8.62 12.72
C ASP A 544 30.80 -7.71 12.08
N HIS A 545 30.50 -6.42 11.88
CA HIS A 545 31.48 -5.46 11.36
C HIS A 545 32.67 -5.25 12.30
N ASP A 546 32.46 -5.38 13.61
CA ASP A 546 33.50 -5.27 14.64
C ASP A 546 33.90 -6.66 15.17
N GLY A 547 33.37 -7.75 14.60
CA GLY A 547 33.65 -9.12 15.03
C GLY A 547 33.15 -9.45 16.45
N VAL A 548 32.08 -8.78 16.90
CA VAL A 548 31.57 -8.90 18.26
C VAL A 548 30.39 -9.85 18.33
N ARG A 549 30.45 -10.82 19.24
CA ARG A 549 29.28 -11.57 19.71
C ARG A 549 28.85 -11.00 21.06
N PRO A 550 27.68 -10.33 21.16
CA PRO A 550 27.19 -9.81 22.43
C PRO A 550 26.74 -10.95 23.36
N ASP A 551 26.63 -10.67 24.67
CA ASP A 551 26.08 -11.60 25.66
C ASP A 551 24.55 -11.74 25.51
N GLY A 552 23.90 -10.71 24.95
CA GLY A 552 22.49 -10.71 24.59
C GLY A 552 22.24 -10.02 23.25
N LEU A 553 21.36 -10.58 22.44
CA LEU A 553 20.99 -10.06 21.13
C LEU A 553 19.48 -9.80 21.07
N ILE A 554 19.09 -8.61 20.62
CA ILE A 554 17.69 -8.22 20.45
C ILE A 554 17.39 -8.11 18.95
N LEU A 555 16.39 -8.85 18.48
CA LEU A 555 15.93 -8.83 17.09
C LEU A 555 14.45 -8.44 17.02
N GLY A 556 14.04 -7.83 15.91
CA GLY A 556 12.66 -7.42 15.67
C GLY A 556 12.43 -7.03 14.21
N LYS A 557 11.48 -6.13 13.96
CA LYS A 557 11.21 -5.50 12.64
C LYS A 557 11.22 -6.50 11.48
N ALA A 558 12.33 -6.62 10.74
CA ALA A 558 12.46 -7.50 9.58
C ALA A 558 12.20 -8.99 9.92
N LEU A 559 12.35 -9.40 11.17
CA LEU A 559 12.04 -10.76 11.63
C LEU A 559 10.57 -11.14 11.38
N GLY A 560 9.67 -10.16 11.41
CA GLY A 560 8.25 -10.33 11.09
C GLY A 560 7.91 -10.23 9.61
N GLY A 561 8.91 -10.07 8.74
CA GLY A 561 8.76 -10.01 7.29
C GLY A 561 7.96 -8.79 6.77
N GLY A 562 7.75 -7.77 7.61
CA GLY A 562 6.84 -6.66 7.31
C GLY A 562 5.35 -7.03 7.39
N LEU A 563 5.02 -8.25 7.82
CA LEU A 563 3.65 -8.77 7.88
C LEU A 563 3.09 -8.83 9.30
N LEU A 564 3.93 -9.19 10.28
CA LEU A 564 3.52 -9.41 11.66
C LEU A 564 4.51 -8.79 12.66
N PRO A 565 4.07 -8.34 13.83
CA PRO A 565 4.98 -8.00 14.92
C PRO A 565 5.64 -9.27 15.47
N VAL A 566 6.93 -9.45 15.18
CA VAL A 566 7.76 -10.54 15.71
C VAL A 566 9.10 -9.99 16.15
N SER A 567 9.54 -10.38 17.34
CA SER A 567 10.82 -10.00 17.93
C SER A 567 11.34 -11.11 18.84
N ALA A 568 12.60 -11.03 19.25
CA ALA A 568 13.17 -11.99 20.19
C ALA A 568 14.35 -11.41 20.95
N PHE A 569 14.52 -11.87 22.18
CA PHE A 569 15.78 -11.77 22.91
C PHE A 569 16.50 -13.12 22.87
N LEU A 570 17.78 -13.12 22.50
CA LEU A 570 18.63 -14.31 22.47
C LEU A 570 19.79 -14.10 23.44
N ALA A 571 20.14 -15.14 24.18
CA ALA A 571 21.28 -15.14 25.08
C ALA A 571 21.70 -16.58 25.40
N ASP A 572 22.88 -16.75 25.98
CA ASP A 572 23.30 -18.05 26.50
C ASP A 572 22.57 -18.38 27.81
N ARG A 573 22.66 -19.65 28.23
CA ARG A 573 21.92 -20.16 29.40
C ARG A 573 22.22 -19.40 30.67
N GLU A 574 23.46 -18.94 30.85
CA GLU A 574 23.85 -18.14 32.02
C GLU A 574 22.92 -16.93 32.21
N VAL A 575 22.50 -16.29 31.11
CA VAL A 575 21.64 -15.10 31.11
C VAL A 575 20.17 -15.48 30.97
N MET A 576 19.81 -16.46 30.13
CA MET A 576 18.40 -16.76 29.84
C MET A 576 17.74 -17.67 30.89
N ASP A 577 18.46 -18.67 31.42
CA ASP A 577 17.89 -19.65 32.35
C ASP A 577 17.67 -19.06 33.77
N VAL A 578 17.89 -17.75 33.95
CA VAL A 578 17.44 -17.01 35.15
C VAL A 578 15.91 -16.94 35.23
N PHE A 579 15.19 -17.04 34.11
CA PHE A 579 13.73 -17.06 34.10
C PHE A 579 13.20 -18.46 34.43
N HIS A 580 12.40 -18.55 35.49
CA HIS A 580 11.61 -19.72 35.84
C HIS A 580 10.15 -19.55 35.39
N PRO A 581 9.37 -20.64 35.28
CA PRO A 581 7.96 -20.56 34.95
C PRO A 581 7.22 -19.56 35.86
N GLY A 582 6.61 -18.53 35.26
CA GLY A 582 5.88 -17.46 35.95
C GLY A 582 6.60 -16.11 36.01
N ASP A 583 7.92 -16.05 35.81
CA ASP A 583 8.68 -14.79 35.93
C ASP A 583 8.47 -13.83 34.74
N HIS A 584 8.15 -14.37 33.57
CA HIS A 584 7.97 -13.64 32.32
C HIS A 584 6.93 -14.36 31.45
N GLY A 585 6.22 -13.62 30.61
CA GLY A 585 5.22 -14.17 29.70
C GLY A 585 4.73 -13.16 28.69
N SER A 586 4.18 -13.67 27.59
CA SER A 586 3.52 -12.89 26.55
C SER A 586 2.43 -13.75 25.91
N THR A 587 1.23 -13.19 25.72
CA THR A 587 0.09 -13.91 25.14
C THR A 587 0.37 -14.36 23.71
N PHE A 588 0.95 -13.46 22.90
CA PHE A 588 1.26 -13.67 21.49
C PHE A 588 2.73 -14.06 21.26
N GLY A 589 3.62 -13.90 22.25
CA GLY A 589 5.03 -14.25 22.12
C GLY A 589 5.24 -15.73 21.78
N GLY A 590 5.89 -15.99 20.64
CA GLY A 590 6.13 -17.35 20.15
C GLY A 590 4.89 -18.07 19.59
N ASN A 591 3.89 -17.32 19.13
CA ASN A 591 2.71 -17.90 18.47
C ASN A 591 3.09 -18.62 17.15
N PRO A 592 2.34 -19.65 16.73
CA PRO A 592 2.65 -20.43 15.53
C PRO A 592 2.71 -19.60 14.24
N LEU A 593 1.84 -18.59 14.08
CA LEU A 593 1.77 -17.76 12.88
C LEU A 593 3.03 -16.91 12.70
N GLY A 594 3.40 -16.15 13.73
CA GLY A 594 4.64 -15.37 13.75
C GLY A 594 5.88 -16.25 13.61
N ALA A 595 5.86 -17.46 14.21
CA ALA A 595 6.98 -18.38 14.08
C ALA A 595 7.16 -18.94 12.67
N ALA A 596 6.07 -19.24 11.95
CA ALA A 596 6.15 -19.68 10.55
C ALA A 596 6.70 -18.57 9.62
N VAL A 597 6.23 -17.33 9.79
CA VAL A 597 6.72 -16.19 9.02
C VAL A 597 8.20 -15.91 9.33
N ALA A 598 8.59 -15.92 10.60
CA ALA A 598 9.99 -15.71 10.99
C ALA A 598 10.92 -16.83 10.47
N LEU A 599 10.47 -18.09 10.48
CA LEU A 599 11.21 -19.19 9.86
C LEU A 599 11.48 -18.94 8.37
N GLU A 600 10.48 -18.44 7.64
CA GLU A 600 10.63 -18.10 6.22
C GLU A 600 11.57 -16.92 6.01
N VAL A 601 11.52 -15.90 6.87
CA VAL A 601 12.50 -14.80 6.88
C VAL A 601 13.93 -15.33 7.06
N LEU A 602 14.16 -16.21 8.03
CA LEU A 602 15.48 -16.78 8.28
C LEU A 602 15.95 -17.66 7.11
N ALA A 603 15.03 -18.35 6.43
CA ALA A 603 15.33 -19.10 5.22
C ALA A 603 15.79 -18.17 4.09
N LEU A 604 15.08 -17.06 3.84
CA LEU A 604 15.44 -16.06 2.83
C LEU A 604 16.81 -15.42 3.10
N LEU A 605 17.12 -15.14 4.37
CA LEU A 605 18.44 -14.63 4.77
C LEU A 605 19.56 -15.61 4.38
N ILE A 606 19.40 -16.88 4.73
CA ILE A 606 20.42 -17.91 4.49
C ILE A 606 20.55 -18.20 2.98
N GLU A 607 19.43 -18.30 2.27
CA GLU A 607 19.41 -18.69 0.85
C GLU A 607 20.00 -17.62 -0.06
N HIS A 608 19.73 -16.34 0.22
CA HIS A 608 20.06 -15.24 -0.69
C HIS A 608 21.18 -14.34 -0.20
N SER A 609 21.58 -14.46 1.07
CA SER A 609 22.58 -13.59 1.71
C SER A 609 22.41 -12.11 1.33
N PRO A 610 21.19 -11.52 1.48
CA PRO A 610 20.85 -10.22 0.90
C PRO A 610 21.70 -9.06 1.43
N TRP A 611 22.42 -9.28 2.53
CA TRP A 611 23.37 -8.32 3.09
C TRP A 611 24.58 -8.05 2.19
N GLU A 612 25.06 -9.02 1.41
CA GLU A 612 26.17 -8.78 0.48
C GLU A 612 25.78 -7.75 -0.59
N ARG A 613 24.53 -7.85 -1.07
CA ARG A 613 23.93 -6.87 -1.96
C ARG A 613 23.76 -5.53 -1.24
N ALA A 614 23.25 -5.54 -0.01
CA ALA A 614 23.07 -4.32 0.77
C ALA A 614 24.38 -3.54 0.98
N GLU A 615 25.50 -4.23 1.21
CA GLU A 615 26.83 -3.62 1.30
C GLU A 615 27.19 -2.91 -0.02
N ARG A 616 27.12 -3.64 -1.14
CA ARG A 616 27.49 -3.11 -2.47
C ARG A 616 26.62 -1.92 -2.87
N LEU A 617 25.30 -2.05 -2.72
CA LEU A 617 24.34 -1.02 -3.10
C LEU A 617 24.39 0.19 -2.17
N GLY A 618 24.61 -0.05 -0.88
CA GLY A 618 24.83 1.00 0.10
C GLY A 618 26.05 1.86 -0.24
N GLU A 619 27.18 1.22 -0.55
CA GLU A 619 28.39 1.91 -0.96
C GLU A 619 28.19 2.70 -2.25
N ARG A 620 27.53 2.10 -3.24
CA ARG A 620 27.18 2.78 -4.50
C ARG A 620 26.36 4.05 -4.25
N LEU A 621 25.25 3.94 -3.52
CA LEU A 621 24.36 5.07 -3.24
C LEU A 621 25.10 6.17 -2.48
N ARG A 622 25.83 5.81 -1.42
CA ARG A 622 26.60 6.77 -0.62
C ARG A 622 27.67 7.49 -1.46
N SER A 623 28.48 6.75 -2.20
CA SER A 623 29.52 7.31 -3.09
C SER A 623 28.94 8.32 -4.09
N ARG A 624 27.75 8.03 -4.66
CA ARG A 624 27.08 8.96 -5.59
C ARG A 624 26.61 10.24 -4.90
N LEU A 625 25.96 10.12 -3.74
CA LEU A 625 25.47 11.27 -2.97
C LEU A 625 26.64 12.16 -2.51
N GLU A 626 27.75 11.57 -2.07
CA GLU A 626 28.96 12.29 -1.64
C GLU A 626 29.65 13.01 -2.82
N ALA A 627 29.72 12.37 -3.98
CA ALA A 627 30.31 12.95 -5.18
C ALA A 627 29.58 14.21 -5.68
N ALA A 628 28.29 14.37 -5.36
CA ALA A 628 27.51 15.54 -5.75
C ALA A 628 27.92 16.85 -5.03
N ARG A 629 28.62 16.76 -3.87
CA ARG A 629 29.16 17.92 -3.12
C ARG A 629 28.15 19.07 -2.91
N LEU A 630 26.95 18.72 -2.44
CA LEU A 630 25.84 19.67 -2.32
C LEU A 630 26.00 20.58 -1.10
N PRO A 631 25.89 21.93 -1.23
CA PRO A 631 26.10 22.86 -0.12
C PRO A 631 25.15 22.66 1.08
N CYS A 632 23.95 22.14 0.85
CA CYS A 632 22.97 21.87 1.90
C CYS A 632 23.24 20.60 2.71
N VAL A 633 24.24 19.79 2.33
CA VAL A 633 24.56 18.51 2.97
C VAL A 633 25.80 18.68 3.84
N ARG A 634 25.65 18.48 5.15
CA ARG A 634 26.76 18.54 6.11
C ARG A 634 27.57 17.24 6.14
N GLU A 635 26.86 16.11 6.09
CA GLU A 635 27.45 14.79 6.20
C GLU A 635 26.53 13.74 5.58
N ILE A 636 27.12 12.75 4.91
CA ILE A 636 26.45 11.50 4.55
C ILE A 636 27.13 10.38 5.32
N ARG A 637 26.35 9.54 5.98
CA ARG A 637 26.85 8.47 6.84
C ARG A 637 25.93 7.26 6.80
N GLY A 638 26.43 6.11 7.24
CA GLY A 638 25.66 4.87 7.25
C GLY A 638 26.51 3.65 6.92
N ARG A 639 25.87 2.48 6.97
CA ARG A 639 26.44 1.20 6.49
C ARG A 639 25.35 0.42 5.77
N GLY A 640 25.73 -0.30 4.72
CA GLY A 640 24.78 -0.99 3.84
C GLY A 640 23.68 -0.06 3.35
N LEU A 641 22.44 -0.56 3.30
CA LEU A 641 21.27 0.23 2.93
C LEU A 641 20.61 0.90 4.15
N LEU A 642 21.42 1.44 5.06
CA LEU A 642 20.98 2.32 6.15
C LEU A 642 21.81 3.60 6.10
N ILE A 643 21.31 4.60 5.38
CA ILE A 643 22.04 5.83 5.05
C ILE A 643 21.29 7.03 5.66
N GLY A 644 22.05 7.93 6.27
CA GLY A 644 21.60 9.23 6.75
C GLY A 644 22.25 10.36 5.97
N ILE A 645 21.46 11.35 5.57
CA ILE A 645 21.93 12.59 4.95
C ILE A 645 21.62 13.72 5.93
N ALA A 646 22.64 14.26 6.60
CA ALA A 646 22.49 15.40 7.49
C ALA A 646 22.39 16.68 6.69
N ILE A 647 21.25 17.36 6.83
CA ILE A 647 20.94 18.61 6.14
C ILE A 647 21.37 19.78 7.01
N ASP A 648 21.89 20.83 6.39
CA ASP A 648 22.13 22.09 7.08
C ASP A 648 20.80 22.75 7.48
N PRO A 649 20.46 22.85 8.79
CA PRO A 649 19.23 23.48 9.26
C PRO A 649 19.13 24.97 8.91
N ASP A 650 20.24 25.65 8.60
CA ASP A 650 20.21 27.05 8.17
C ASP A 650 19.75 27.17 6.70
N ILE A 651 19.79 26.07 5.93
CA ILE A 651 19.35 26.00 4.53
C ILE A 651 17.95 25.37 4.43
N ALA A 652 17.74 24.21 5.05
CA ALA A 652 16.45 23.51 5.02
C ALA A 652 16.26 22.56 6.21
N SER A 653 15.00 22.30 6.55
CA SER A 653 14.67 21.20 7.45
C SER A 653 14.61 19.87 6.69
N ALA A 654 15.10 18.80 7.29
CA ALA A 654 14.96 17.45 6.72
C ALA A 654 13.49 17.05 6.56
N ALA A 655 12.59 17.56 7.41
CA ALA A 655 11.16 17.35 7.25
C ALA A 655 10.62 17.92 5.90
N SER A 656 10.99 19.15 5.54
CA SER A 656 10.56 19.75 4.26
C SER A 656 11.20 19.09 3.04
N VAL A 657 12.44 18.61 3.19
CA VAL A 657 13.11 17.80 2.16
C VAL A 657 12.37 16.47 1.96
N ALA A 658 11.95 15.80 3.03
CA ALA A 658 11.17 14.56 2.94
C ALA A 658 9.79 14.80 2.27
N GLU A 659 9.12 15.92 2.56
CA GLU A 659 7.89 16.33 1.86
C GLU A 659 8.12 16.54 0.36
N THR A 660 9.24 17.19 -0.01
CA THR A 660 9.59 17.44 -1.40
C THR A 660 9.93 16.15 -2.14
N LEU A 661 10.68 15.24 -1.51
CA LEU A 661 10.97 13.91 -2.05
C LEU A 661 9.69 13.09 -2.26
N LEU A 662 8.75 13.15 -1.30
CA LEU A 662 7.45 12.50 -1.46
C LEU A 662 6.68 13.08 -2.65
N ALA A 663 6.66 14.41 -2.80
CA ALA A 663 6.08 15.09 -3.95
C ALA A 663 6.78 14.75 -5.29
N ARG A 664 7.98 14.15 -5.25
CA ARG A 664 8.71 13.59 -6.39
C ARG A 664 8.65 12.07 -6.49
N GLY A 665 7.83 11.41 -5.67
CA GLY A 665 7.62 9.96 -5.74
C GLY A 665 8.58 9.12 -4.91
N ILE A 666 9.31 9.71 -3.94
CA ILE A 666 10.19 8.98 -3.01
C ILE A 666 9.62 9.08 -1.59
N ALA A 667 9.21 7.94 -1.02
CA ALA A 667 8.72 7.86 0.34
C ALA A 667 9.90 7.67 1.32
N THR A 668 10.21 8.73 2.08
CA THR A 668 11.23 8.74 3.14
C THR A 668 10.75 9.63 4.32
N ARG A 669 11.47 9.61 5.45
CA ARG A 669 11.24 10.51 6.59
C ARG A 669 12.55 11.03 7.16
N ASP A 670 12.44 12.16 7.81
CA ASP A 670 13.49 12.71 8.66
C ASP A 670 13.58 11.96 10.00
N THR A 671 14.68 12.17 10.72
CA THR A 671 14.90 11.71 12.08
C THR A 671 15.74 12.74 12.86
N THR A 672 16.07 12.44 14.12
CA THR A 672 16.80 13.34 15.02
C THR A 672 18.07 13.90 14.37
N GLY A 673 18.35 15.18 14.62
CA GLY A 673 19.55 15.86 14.11
C GLY A 673 19.44 16.44 12.70
N ASN A 674 18.22 16.66 12.19
CA ASN A 674 17.97 17.20 10.84
C ASN A 674 18.50 16.28 9.72
N VAL A 675 18.13 14.99 9.77
CA VAL A 675 18.70 13.94 8.93
C VAL A 675 17.61 13.27 8.08
N ILE A 676 17.81 13.17 6.77
CA ILE A 676 17.00 12.30 5.89
C ILE A 676 17.49 10.86 6.00
N ARG A 677 16.56 9.92 6.16
CA ARG A 677 16.85 8.47 6.22
C ARG A 677 16.57 7.79 4.89
N LEU A 678 17.57 7.14 4.31
CA LEU A 678 17.41 6.24 3.17
C LEU A 678 17.66 4.80 3.62
N ALA A 679 16.60 4.00 3.63
CA ALA A 679 16.61 2.59 3.97
C ALA A 679 15.62 1.79 3.09
N PRO A 680 15.89 1.63 1.79
CA PRO A 680 15.01 0.86 0.91
C PRO A 680 14.96 -0.64 1.28
N PRO A 681 13.97 -1.42 0.80
CA PRO A 681 14.05 -2.88 0.87
C PRO A 681 15.35 -3.40 0.23
N LEU A 682 15.92 -4.47 0.78
CA LEU A 682 17.20 -5.05 0.35
C LEU A 682 17.14 -5.62 -1.07
N ILE A 683 15.93 -5.84 -1.58
CA ILE A 683 15.65 -6.35 -2.92
C ILE A 683 15.71 -5.27 -4.02
N ILE A 684 15.94 -3.99 -3.67
CA ILE A 684 16.02 -2.90 -4.64
C ILE A 684 17.06 -3.18 -5.73
N ASP A 685 16.70 -2.93 -6.98
CA ASP A 685 17.60 -3.06 -8.13
C ASP A 685 18.51 -1.85 -8.33
N GLU A 686 19.60 -2.03 -9.09
CA GLU A 686 20.63 -1.00 -9.28
C GLU A 686 20.09 0.20 -10.06
N ALA A 687 19.25 -0.03 -11.07
CA ALA A 687 18.67 1.04 -11.88
C ALA A 687 17.70 1.91 -11.06
N THR A 688 16.79 1.27 -10.32
CA THR A 688 15.84 1.96 -9.43
C THR A 688 16.57 2.73 -8.33
N LEU A 689 17.62 2.14 -7.74
CA LEU A 689 18.47 2.82 -6.76
C LEU A 689 19.14 4.04 -7.39
N ASP A 690 19.64 3.89 -8.61
CA ASP A 690 20.34 4.96 -9.31
C ASP A 690 19.42 6.13 -9.68
N ASP A 691 18.25 5.85 -10.23
CA ASP A 691 17.23 6.85 -10.56
C ASP A 691 16.78 7.61 -9.29
N SER A 692 16.69 6.89 -8.17
CA SER A 692 16.35 7.50 -6.88
C SER A 692 17.46 8.42 -6.37
N ALA A 693 18.73 8.06 -6.58
CA ALA A 693 19.86 8.89 -6.20
C ALA A 693 19.87 10.19 -7.00
N ASP A 694 19.59 10.13 -8.30
CA ASP A 694 19.45 11.33 -9.15
C ASP A 694 18.33 12.24 -8.66
N THR A 695 17.16 11.68 -8.36
CA THR A 695 16.03 12.43 -7.81
C THR A 695 16.38 13.09 -6.47
N VAL A 696 17.11 12.40 -5.59
CA VAL A 696 17.56 12.94 -4.31
C VAL A 696 18.58 14.07 -4.53
N ILE A 697 19.58 13.87 -5.38
CA ILE A 697 20.61 14.87 -5.70
C ILE A 697 19.96 16.12 -6.28
N ASP A 698 19.08 15.99 -7.26
CA ASP A 698 18.36 17.10 -7.88
C ASP A 698 17.52 17.87 -6.86
N THR A 699 16.88 17.16 -5.94
CA THR A 699 16.04 17.78 -4.90
C THR A 699 16.89 18.61 -3.95
N LEU A 700 18.04 18.07 -3.53
CA LEU A 700 18.94 18.74 -2.61
C LEU A 700 19.68 19.90 -3.30
N ALA A 701 20.07 19.75 -4.56
CA ALA A 701 20.73 20.81 -5.35
C ALA A 701 19.85 22.06 -5.50
N ALA A 702 18.52 21.88 -5.59
CA ALA A 702 17.56 22.98 -5.70
C ALA A 702 17.41 23.83 -4.42
N LEU A 703 17.93 23.39 -3.27
CA LEU A 703 17.81 24.10 -1.98
C LEU A 703 18.89 25.17 -1.78
N GLY A 704 19.97 25.15 -2.56
CA GLY A 704 21.12 26.05 -2.42
C GLY A 704 21.18 27.21 -3.42
N GLY A 705 20.08 27.47 -4.15
CA GLY A 705 19.95 28.48 -5.19
C GLY A 705 19.17 29.73 -4.78
#